data_AF-A0A653ZST5-F1
#
_entry.id   AF-A0A653ZST5-F1
#
_cell.length_a   1.000
_cell.length_b   1.000
_cell.length_c   1.000
_cell.angle_alpha   90.00
_cell.angle_beta   90.00
_cell.angle_gamma   90.00
#
_symmetry.space_group_name_H-M   'P 1'
#
loop_
_entity.id
_entity.type
_entity.pdbx_description
1 polymer ?
#
loop_
_entity_poly.entity_id
_entity_poly.type
_entity_poly.pdbx_seq_one_letter_code
_entity_poly.pdbx_strand_id
1 'polypeptide(L)'
;MTLLVGTAQLTATPADAALPAAPAPAADPSGLWTAVAAGAADRATARMAAAADAEPRVEPRRSRAYTVDAAALDAALDRAPDEDSRAATTGAARISVPAPNGELVDFAVVESPVMEAGLAAAHPELRTFAGRGVDDPTASIRLDVTPMGFHASVLGPGGETAAWYVDPAVNGDDSLYLSYRGTDLPADQRGLVEPPEAAELHDEAAASAGARTAAAARAGEAPGEAVQRRTYRLALVTDPSYSTYFGPENVLAEKVTLMNRVNQIYNDDLAVRLLLVDGTEDLAFDTLAEATEPGGPCGVNACYTKAEITQGCGVELLFANRVALGQILGASAYDLGHVALGINGGGIAGLGVVGGKRKALGCTGLPQPEGDFMAIDYVAHEMGHQMGGPHTFNGTQVNCSGGNRSGGSSVEPGSGSSVMAYAGICGQDDLQPHTDPYFSQRSISDITGTVLAERSPADEVQQVSLAGFGTRGESFRLRYDGGTSRKVVRGTNYSKAGLKAVLDDLLAPSQVRVQGYGGDKKLGRTGFQVAVVKGPLSGTDVDLLEVVDPSSTVSGSAAETDRGGPLANGGDVVETPGNRAPAVEVPASATIPTGTPFTLTGGGSDVDGDALVYTWEQDDRGGESGTGLVDQTKTDGPLFRMFDSYAPVTPAGTLQYESPGENQATGDPSRTFPDLDQVLAGNTNAATGTCPRPPAVPTEGGSNVPIELRECFAEFLPTADYTGDRLTGNAQPSLTFRLTARDLDPQAGGTAYGDVRLRIDPTTGPFLVTGKNAEGAASVAGRTESLTWDVAGTRSLARQVRITLSTDGGQTYPTVLAGRVRNDGVQTVTWPDTPTEEGRIRIEAVGNYFFDVNDADLTILAAPGR
;
A
#
# COMPACT_ATOMS: atom_id res chain seq x y z
N MET A 1 2.87 59.02 19.09
CA MET A 1 3.09 59.45 20.49
C MET A 1 2.45 58.38 21.36
N THR A 2 3.27 57.73 22.17
CA THR A 2 3.07 56.57 23.04
C THR A 2 1.69 56.47 23.69
N LEU A 3 1.10 55.27 23.80
CA LEU A 3 0.51 54.77 25.05
C LEU A 3 0.10 53.27 24.99
N LEU A 4 0.71 52.51 25.92
CA LEU A 4 0.26 51.32 26.65
C LEU A 4 -0.39 50.12 25.93
N VAL A 5 0.38 49.02 25.90
CA VAL A 5 -0.10 47.64 25.80
C VAL A 5 -0.51 47.17 27.20
N GLY A 6 -1.78 46.83 27.38
CA GLY A 6 -2.32 46.17 28.57
C GLY A 6 -2.55 44.69 28.31
N THR A 7 -1.99 43.85 29.17
CA THR A 7 -2.13 42.39 29.21
C THR A 7 -3.54 41.98 29.61
N ALA A 8 -4.21 41.16 28.81
CA ALA A 8 -5.38 40.39 29.21
C ALA A 8 -5.00 38.90 29.24
N GLN A 9 -5.09 38.31 30.42
CA GLN A 9 -4.85 36.89 30.69
C GLN A 9 -5.91 36.02 29.99
N LEU A 10 -5.47 35.05 29.18
CA LEU A 10 -6.29 33.93 28.78
C LEU A 10 -6.58 33.06 30.00
N THR A 11 -7.86 32.76 30.22
CA THR A 11 -8.34 31.75 31.14
C THR A 11 -7.89 30.37 30.69
N ALA A 12 -7.37 29.59 31.64
CA ALA A 12 -6.89 28.24 31.44
C ALA A 12 -7.98 27.33 30.85
N THR A 13 -7.60 26.57 29.82
CA THR A 13 -8.28 25.36 29.34
C THR A 13 -8.31 24.31 30.47
N PRO A 14 -9.31 23.42 30.50
CA PRO A 14 -9.35 22.36 31.49
C PRO A 14 -8.09 21.50 31.33
N ALA A 15 -7.42 21.23 32.44
CA ALA A 15 -6.26 20.37 32.48
C ALA A 15 -6.60 19.01 31.87
N ASP A 16 -5.74 18.54 30.97
CA ASP A 16 -5.63 17.14 30.59
C ASP A 16 -5.82 16.28 31.84
N ALA A 17 -6.91 15.52 31.88
CA ALA A 17 -7.04 14.45 32.84
C ALA A 17 -5.92 13.46 32.50
N ALA A 18 -4.81 13.54 33.24
CA ALA A 18 -3.74 12.56 33.16
C ALA A 18 -4.36 11.18 33.33
N LEU A 19 -4.21 10.35 32.30
CA LEU A 19 -4.43 8.91 32.44
C LEU A 19 -3.63 8.45 33.68
N PRO A 20 -4.19 7.54 34.49
CA PRO A 20 -3.46 7.00 35.63
C PRO A 20 -2.09 6.49 35.15
N ALA A 21 -1.04 6.78 35.93
CA ALA A 21 0.29 6.26 35.66
C ALA A 21 0.19 4.76 35.37
N ALA A 22 0.59 4.35 34.17
CA ALA A 22 0.59 2.96 33.79
C ALA A 22 1.34 2.13 34.86
N PRO A 23 0.89 0.90 35.15
CA PRO A 23 1.59 0.04 36.10
C PRO A 23 3.07 -0.08 35.71
N ALA A 24 3.93 -0.29 36.72
CA ALA A 24 5.34 -0.59 36.47
C ALA A 24 5.44 -1.74 35.45
N PRO A 25 6.33 -1.65 34.44
CA PRO A 25 6.45 -2.67 33.42
C PRO A 25 6.65 -4.03 34.11
N ALA A 26 5.92 -5.05 33.65
CA ALA A 26 6.10 -6.40 34.14
C ALA A 26 7.57 -6.81 33.93
N ALA A 27 8.13 -7.60 34.83
CA ALA A 27 9.42 -8.23 34.57
C ALA A 27 9.27 -9.12 33.34
N ASP A 28 10.12 -8.94 32.33
CA ASP A 28 10.06 -9.74 31.12
C ASP A 28 10.31 -11.22 31.47
N PRO A 29 9.31 -12.11 31.32
CA PRO A 29 9.48 -13.53 31.60
C PRO A 29 10.42 -14.23 30.60
N SER A 30 10.65 -13.63 29.42
CA SER A 30 11.61 -14.10 28.43
C SER A 30 13.05 -13.61 28.71
N GLY A 31 13.19 -12.51 29.46
CA GLY A 31 14.47 -11.87 29.78
C GLY A 31 15.13 -11.13 28.61
N LEU A 32 14.41 -10.92 27.49
CA LEU A 32 14.89 -10.25 26.29
C LEU A 32 15.00 -8.73 26.48
N TRP A 33 13.95 -8.10 27.02
CA TRP A 33 13.78 -6.67 27.07
C TRP A 33 13.93 -6.14 28.50
N THR A 34 14.74 -5.11 28.65
CA THR A 34 14.85 -4.35 29.90
C THR A 34 14.32 -2.94 29.67
N ALA A 35 13.20 -2.60 30.33
CA ALA A 35 12.63 -1.26 30.27
C ALA A 35 13.59 -0.21 30.85
N VAL A 36 13.79 0.87 30.10
CA VAL A 36 14.60 2.03 30.48
C VAL A 36 13.68 3.15 30.95
N ALA A 37 13.98 3.74 32.11
CA ALA A 37 13.20 4.87 32.62
C ALA A 37 13.28 6.06 31.66
N ALA A 38 12.15 6.73 31.38
CA ALA A 38 12.03 7.80 30.37
C ALA A 38 13.15 8.85 30.46
N GLY A 39 13.39 9.43 31.64
CA GLY A 39 14.45 10.45 31.78
C GLY A 39 15.88 9.91 31.56
N ALA A 40 16.11 8.60 31.69
CA ALA A 40 17.38 7.97 31.32
C ALA A 40 17.47 7.72 29.81
N ALA A 41 16.36 7.37 29.16
CA ALA A 41 16.25 7.23 27.72
C ALA A 41 16.51 8.56 27.00
N ASP A 42 15.84 9.65 27.40
CA ASP A 42 16.06 10.99 26.81
C ASP A 42 17.53 11.42 26.87
N ARG A 43 18.20 11.12 27.98
CA ARG A 43 19.64 11.40 28.16
C ARG A 43 20.53 10.49 27.33
N ALA A 44 20.12 9.26 27.06
CA ALA A 44 20.84 8.32 26.22
C ALA A 44 20.71 8.74 24.75
N THR A 45 19.49 8.94 24.24
CA THR A 45 19.22 9.40 22.86
C THR A 45 19.97 10.70 22.55
N ALA A 46 19.89 11.71 23.43
CA ALA A 46 20.59 12.98 23.23
C ALA A 46 22.13 12.83 23.25
N ARG A 47 22.67 11.85 23.99
CA ARG A 47 24.11 11.56 23.98
C ARG A 47 24.53 10.81 22.72
N MET A 48 23.71 9.88 22.25
CA MET A 48 23.94 9.08 21.05
C MET A 48 23.95 9.98 19.81
N ALA A 49 22.91 10.80 19.62
CA ALA A 49 22.82 11.77 18.52
C ALA A 49 24.00 12.77 18.53
N ALA A 50 24.48 13.17 19.72
CA ALA A 50 25.61 14.10 19.85
C ALA A 50 26.99 13.45 19.67
N ALA A 51 27.11 12.12 19.72
CA ALA A 51 28.40 11.42 19.71
C ALA A 51 28.87 11.03 18.30
N ALA A 52 28.00 11.06 17.28
CA ALA A 52 28.26 10.43 15.99
C ALA A 52 27.88 11.24 14.73
N ASP A 53 27.44 12.51 14.83
CA ASP A 53 26.69 13.19 13.74
C ASP A 53 25.53 12.30 13.22
N ALA A 54 25.02 11.39 14.06
CA ALA A 54 24.03 10.39 13.69
C ALA A 54 22.62 10.97 13.83
N GLU A 55 21.86 10.88 12.75
CA GLU A 55 20.48 11.33 12.71
C GLU A 55 19.61 10.43 13.61
N PRO A 56 18.70 10.99 14.42
CA PRO A 56 17.66 10.23 15.08
C PRO A 56 16.91 9.36 14.06
N ARG A 57 16.71 8.07 14.37
CA ARG A 57 15.88 7.20 13.53
C ARG A 57 14.41 7.59 13.68
N VAL A 58 13.98 7.79 14.93
CA VAL A 58 12.61 8.12 15.31
C VAL A 58 12.59 9.07 16.51
N GLU A 59 11.63 9.99 16.54
CA GLU A 59 11.50 10.98 17.62
C GLU A 59 10.08 11.07 18.21
N PRO A 60 9.49 9.97 18.73
CA PRO A 60 8.13 9.97 19.24
C PRO A 60 7.93 10.89 20.45
N ARG A 61 6.81 11.64 20.44
CA ARG A 61 6.30 12.43 21.58
C ARG A 61 5.95 11.54 22.78
N ARG A 62 5.55 10.29 22.54
CA ARG A 62 5.33 9.27 23.58
C ARG A 62 5.90 7.94 23.11
N SER A 63 6.74 7.34 23.93
CA SER A 63 7.32 6.03 23.68
C SER A 63 7.67 5.36 24.99
N ARG A 64 8.02 4.08 24.90
CA ARG A 64 8.73 3.35 25.95
C ARG A 64 10.07 2.90 25.41
N ALA A 65 11.10 3.12 26.22
CA ALA A 65 12.45 2.79 25.85
C ALA A 65 12.86 1.45 26.46
N TYR A 66 13.60 0.66 25.69
CA TYR A 66 14.09 -0.64 26.10
C TYR A 66 15.54 -0.84 25.65
N THR A 67 16.30 -1.63 26.41
CA THR A 67 17.50 -2.29 25.90
C THR A 67 17.16 -3.77 25.66
N VAL A 68 17.77 -4.38 24.65
CA VAL A 68 17.59 -5.80 24.36
C VAL A 68 18.85 -6.60 24.71
N ASP A 69 18.69 -7.81 25.24
CA ASP A 69 19.76 -8.80 25.29
C ASP A 69 19.90 -9.43 23.90
N ALA A 70 20.85 -8.91 23.11
CA ALA A 70 21.06 -9.34 21.73
C ALA A 70 21.35 -10.84 21.61
N ALA A 71 22.06 -11.44 22.57
CA ALA A 71 22.37 -12.87 22.52
C ALA A 71 21.14 -13.74 22.83
N ALA A 72 20.28 -13.27 23.74
CA ALA A 72 19.02 -13.95 24.03
C ALA A 72 18.01 -13.78 22.87
N LEU A 73 17.97 -12.62 22.23
CA LEU A 73 17.16 -12.36 21.03
C LEU A 73 17.57 -13.29 19.88
N ASP A 74 18.86 -13.34 19.57
CA ASP A 74 19.42 -14.22 18.54
C ASP A 74 19.09 -15.69 18.82
N ALA A 75 19.30 -16.16 20.06
CA ALA A 75 18.93 -17.51 20.47
C ALA A 75 17.41 -17.80 20.44
N ALA A 76 16.57 -16.77 20.53
CA ALA A 76 15.12 -16.90 20.36
C ALA A 76 14.74 -17.04 18.89
N LEU A 77 15.33 -16.20 18.03
CA LEU A 77 15.08 -16.19 16.59
C LEU A 77 15.70 -17.39 15.86
N ASP A 78 16.80 -17.97 16.36
CA ASP A 78 17.40 -19.22 15.86
C ASP A 78 16.47 -20.45 15.96
N ARG A 79 15.42 -20.33 16.78
CA ARG A 79 14.38 -21.36 16.87
C ARG A 79 13.27 -21.18 15.86
N ALA A 80 13.24 -20.06 15.14
CA ALA A 80 12.25 -19.81 14.11
C ALA A 80 12.52 -20.78 12.96
N PRO A 81 11.55 -21.63 12.60
CA PRO A 81 11.72 -22.46 11.42
C PRO A 81 11.68 -21.59 10.18
N ASP A 82 12.42 -22.01 9.15
CA ASP A 82 12.17 -21.59 7.78
C ASP A 82 10.68 -21.81 7.46
N GLU A 83 10.03 -20.79 6.91
CA GLU A 83 8.60 -20.81 6.65
C GLU A 83 8.15 -21.94 5.71
N ASP A 84 8.99 -22.39 4.78
CA ASP A 84 8.64 -23.48 3.86
C ASP A 84 8.91 -24.86 4.47
N SER A 85 9.54 -24.88 5.64
CA SER A 85 9.78 -26.11 6.36
C SER A 85 8.50 -26.67 6.99
N ARG A 86 8.43 -28.00 7.09
CA ARG A 86 7.36 -28.67 7.85
C ARG A 86 7.30 -28.23 9.31
N ALA A 87 8.40 -27.73 9.87
CA ALA A 87 8.44 -27.26 11.24
C ALA A 87 7.61 -25.98 11.43
N ALA A 88 7.48 -25.13 10.40
CA ALA A 88 6.62 -23.95 10.45
C ALA A 88 5.17 -24.30 10.79
N THR A 89 4.62 -25.38 10.20
CA THR A 89 3.25 -25.84 10.47
C THR A 89 3.00 -26.40 11.88
N THR A 90 4.06 -26.66 12.67
CA THR A 90 3.96 -27.35 13.97
C THR A 90 4.71 -26.68 15.12
N GLY A 91 5.51 -25.64 14.86
CA GLY A 91 6.39 -25.05 15.87
C GLY A 91 7.07 -23.75 15.44
N ALA A 92 6.30 -22.69 15.25
CA ALA A 92 6.81 -21.32 15.16
C ALA A 92 7.58 -20.91 16.43
N ALA A 93 8.62 -20.08 16.28
CA ALA A 93 9.29 -19.50 17.44
C ALA A 93 8.38 -18.49 18.12
N ARG A 94 8.49 -18.38 19.45
CA ARG A 94 7.80 -17.32 20.19
C ARG A 94 8.78 -16.21 20.50
N ILE A 95 8.42 -15.00 20.10
CA ILE A 95 9.14 -13.78 20.43
C ILE A 95 8.20 -12.80 21.12
N SER A 96 8.64 -12.24 22.24
CA SER A 96 7.91 -11.19 22.95
C SER A 96 8.41 -9.83 22.44
N VAL A 97 7.49 -8.96 22.04
CA VAL A 97 7.80 -7.62 21.51
C VAL A 97 7.13 -6.56 22.38
N PRO A 98 7.85 -5.52 22.83
CA PRO A 98 7.28 -4.49 23.67
C PRO A 98 6.27 -3.63 22.91
N ALA A 99 5.08 -3.52 23.48
CA ALA A 99 4.07 -2.56 23.06
C ALA A 99 4.25 -1.20 23.77
N PRO A 100 3.75 -0.10 23.19
CA PRO A 100 3.92 1.25 23.74
C PRO A 100 3.22 1.43 25.10
N ASN A 101 2.19 0.63 25.38
CA ASN A 101 1.50 0.61 26.66
C ASN A 101 2.35 -0.02 27.80
N GLY A 102 3.45 -0.71 27.47
CA GLY A 102 4.37 -1.39 28.40
C GLY A 102 4.11 -2.88 28.58
N GLU A 103 3.13 -3.42 27.86
CA GLU A 103 2.90 -4.85 27.72
C GLU A 103 3.95 -5.47 26.80
N LEU A 104 4.24 -6.75 27.01
CA LEU A 104 5.01 -7.57 26.09
C LEU A 104 4.01 -8.46 25.36
N VAL A 105 3.94 -8.33 24.04
CA VAL A 105 3.02 -9.10 23.19
C VAL A 105 3.79 -10.25 22.57
N ASP A 106 3.27 -11.47 22.71
CA ASP A 106 3.88 -12.68 22.17
C ASP A 106 3.44 -12.90 20.72
N PHE A 107 4.41 -13.11 19.83
CA PHE A 107 4.19 -13.49 18.44
C PHE A 107 4.77 -14.86 18.13
N ALA A 108 4.03 -15.64 17.35
CA ALA A 108 4.50 -16.85 16.70
C ALA A 108 5.12 -16.47 15.35
N VAL A 109 6.45 -16.58 15.22
CA VAL A 109 7.22 -16.13 14.06
C VAL A 109 7.94 -17.27 13.34
N VAL A 110 8.07 -17.11 12.03
CA VAL A 110 8.85 -17.94 11.11
C VAL A 110 9.87 -17.08 10.39
N GLU A 111 10.99 -17.67 9.97
CA GLU A 111 11.94 -16.99 9.10
C GLU A 111 11.30 -16.79 7.73
N SER A 112 11.24 -15.54 7.27
CA SER A 112 10.65 -15.12 6.00
C SER A 112 11.68 -14.34 5.19
N PRO A 113 12.58 -15.01 4.46
CA PRO A 113 13.67 -14.36 3.75
C PRO A 113 13.20 -13.34 2.72
N VAL A 114 13.94 -12.23 2.60
CA VAL A 114 13.75 -11.22 1.53
C VAL A 114 14.92 -11.17 0.55
N MET A 115 15.83 -12.15 0.63
CA MET A 115 17.01 -12.28 -0.22
C MET A 115 17.03 -13.67 -0.86
N GLU A 116 17.58 -13.77 -2.07
CA GLU A 116 17.92 -15.08 -2.66
C GLU A 116 18.95 -15.82 -1.78
N ALA A 117 18.96 -17.16 -1.89
CA ALA A 117 19.73 -18.01 -0.99
C ALA A 117 21.25 -17.76 -1.05
N GLY A 118 21.79 -17.33 -2.19
CA GLY A 118 23.21 -17.00 -2.32
C GLY A 118 23.56 -15.73 -1.54
N LEU A 119 22.78 -14.67 -1.71
CA LEU A 119 22.90 -13.40 -0.99
C LEU A 119 22.68 -13.59 0.51
N ALA A 120 21.64 -14.31 0.91
CA ALA A 120 21.38 -14.62 2.32
C ALA A 120 22.52 -15.42 2.97
N ALA A 121 23.13 -16.35 2.24
CA ALA A 121 24.29 -17.10 2.74
C ALA A 121 25.57 -16.24 2.84
N ALA A 122 25.70 -15.21 2.01
CA ALA A 122 26.80 -14.24 2.08
C ALA A 122 26.61 -13.24 3.23
N HIS A 123 25.36 -12.96 3.61
CA HIS A 123 24.97 -12.00 4.64
C HIS A 123 24.07 -12.63 5.73
N PRO A 124 24.59 -13.60 6.50
CA PRO A 124 23.81 -14.26 7.56
C PRO A 124 23.41 -13.31 8.71
N GLU A 125 24.01 -12.12 8.79
CA GLU A 125 23.66 -11.06 9.72
C GLU A 125 22.37 -10.31 9.37
N LEU A 126 21.78 -10.53 8.18
CA LEU A 126 20.55 -9.91 7.72
C LEU A 126 19.41 -10.94 7.77
N ARG A 127 18.57 -10.86 8.79
CA ARG A 127 17.52 -11.86 9.05
C ARG A 127 16.14 -11.20 9.15
N THR A 128 15.16 -11.77 8.47
CA THR A 128 13.78 -11.25 8.38
C THR A 128 12.77 -12.32 8.78
N PHE A 129 11.70 -11.91 9.45
CA PHE A 129 10.70 -12.80 10.01
C PHE A 129 9.29 -12.23 9.84
N ALA A 130 8.32 -13.13 9.75
CA ALA A 130 6.90 -12.83 9.72
C ALA A 130 6.16 -13.66 10.77
N GLY A 131 5.03 -13.16 11.27
CA GLY A 131 4.27 -13.92 12.26
C GLY A 131 2.91 -13.34 12.64
N ARG A 132 2.26 -14.02 13.59
CA ARG A 132 0.95 -13.66 14.13
C ARG A 132 0.96 -13.59 15.66
N GLY A 133 0.10 -12.74 16.21
CA GLY A 133 -0.09 -12.66 17.66
C GLY A 133 -0.57 -13.99 18.24
N VAL A 134 -0.02 -14.39 19.39
CA VAL A 134 -0.38 -15.65 20.06
C VAL A 134 -1.71 -15.53 20.79
N ASP A 135 -1.92 -14.41 21.49
CA ASP A 135 -3.15 -14.15 22.24
C ASP A 135 -4.22 -13.46 21.37
N ASP A 136 -3.77 -12.71 20.37
CA ASP A 136 -4.61 -12.08 19.36
C ASP A 136 -4.13 -12.44 17.94
N PRO A 137 -4.73 -13.46 17.32
CA PRO A 137 -4.32 -13.93 16.00
C PRO A 137 -4.70 -12.98 14.86
N THR A 138 -5.47 -11.91 15.11
CA THR A 138 -5.73 -10.90 14.09
C THR A 138 -4.56 -9.94 13.91
N ALA A 139 -3.65 -9.87 14.89
CA ALA A 139 -2.43 -9.09 14.76
C ALA A 139 -1.37 -9.80 13.90
N SER A 140 -0.72 -9.09 12.99
CA SER A 140 0.42 -9.56 12.19
C SER A 140 1.68 -8.76 12.56
N ILE A 141 2.85 -9.39 12.38
CA ILE A 141 4.15 -8.75 12.61
C ILE A 141 5.09 -9.03 11.45
N ARG A 142 5.83 -8.00 11.02
CA ARG A 142 7.12 -8.13 10.35
C ARG A 142 8.21 -7.64 11.26
N LEU A 143 9.30 -8.38 11.36
CA LEU A 143 10.48 -7.93 12.09
C LEU A 143 11.75 -8.33 11.36
N ASP A 144 12.81 -7.59 11.62
CA ASP A 144 14.15 -7.87 11.12
C ASP A 144 15.22 -7.58 12.17
N VAL A 145 16.32 -8.30 12.06
CA VAL A 145 17.57 -8.04 12.78
C VAL A 145 18.66 -7.89 11.74
N THR A 146 19.23 -6.70 11.68
CA THR A 146 20.30 -6.33 10.76
C THR A 146 21.43 -5.62 11.53
N PRO A 147 22.57 -5.27 10.90
CA PRO A 147 23.55 -4.38 11.51
C PRO A 147 23.00 -3.02 11.94
N MET A 148 21.83 -2.62 11.42
CA MET A 148 21.13 -1.39 11.84
C MET A 148 20.29 -1.59 13.12
N GLY A 149 20.14 -2.83 13.60
CA GLY A 149 19.43 -3.17 14.83
C GLY A 149 18.20 -4.04 14.59
N PHE A 150 17.37 -4.16 15.63
CA PHE A 150 16.06 -4.80 15.59
C PHE A 150 14.99 -3.79 15.16
N HIS A 151 14.22 -4.14 14.14
CA HIS A 151 13.03 -3.40 13.72
C HIS A 151 11.82 -4.31 13.79
N ALA A 152 10.67 -3.78 14.21
CA ALA A 152 9.40 -4.49 14.15
C ALA A 152 8.27 -3.55 13.77
N SER A 153 7.41 -4.01 12.87
CA SER A 153 6.12 -3.42 12.53
C SER A 153 5.02 -4.41 12.89
N VAL A 154 4.09 -3.95 13.73
CA VAL A 154 2.92 -4.72 14.12
C VAL A 154 1.67 -4.03 13.64
N LEU A 155 0.81 -4.79 12.95
CA LEU A 155 -0.56 -4.42 12.61
C LEU A 155 -1.50 -5.21 13.51
N GLY A 156 -2.41 -4.55 14.23
CA GLY A 156 -3.30 -5.15 15.21
C GLY A 156 -4.76 -4.68 15.06
N PRO A 157 -5.72 -5.28 15.78
CA PRO A 157 -7.13 -4.97 15.62
C PRO A 157 -7.52 -3.68 16.34
N GLY A 158 -7.38 -2.54 15.65
CA GLY A 158 -7.95 -1.25 16.06
C GLY A 158 -7.55 -0.72 17.46
N GLY A 159 -7.99 0.49 17.79
CA GLY A 159 -7.79 1.10 19.13
C GLY A 159 -6.33 1.41 19.51
N GLU A 160 -6.01 1.35 20.81
CA GLU A 160 -4.69 1.74 21.34
C GLU A 160 -3.53 0.81 20.94
N THR A 161 -3.83 -0.34 20.34
CA THR A 161 -2.90 -1.35 19.81
C THR A 161 -3.10 -1.59 18.31
N ALA A 162 -3.76 -0.67 17.59
CA ALA A 162 -4.08 -0.81 16.17
C ALA A 162 -2.83 -1.01 15.31
N ALA A 163 -1.73 -0.33 15.65
CA ALA A 163 -0.44 -0.54 15.03
C ALA A 163 0.68 0.05 15.93
N TRP A 164 1.81 -0.64 16.06
CA TRP A 164 2.97 -0.14 16.82
C TRP A 164 4.31 -0.70 16.33
N TYR A 165 5.38 -0.01 16.71
CA TYR A 165 6.74 -0.27 16.22
C TYR A 165 7.72 -0.42 17.35
N VAL A 166 8.85 -1.02 16.99
CA VAL A 166 10.06 -1.01 17.80
C VAL A 166 11.22 -0.75 16.87
N ASP A 167 11.90 0.39 17.07
CA ASP A 167 13.04 0.81 16.27
C ASP A 167 14.21 1.24 17.17
N PRO A 168 15.46 1.16 16.69
CA PRO A 168 16.58 1.84 17.32
C PRO A 168 16.26 3.33 17.47
N ALA A 169 16.72 3.95 18.55
CA ALA A 169 16.49 5.39 18.75
C ALA A 169 17.29 6.26 17.76
N VAL A 170 18.44 5.78 17.31
CA VAL A 170 19.40 6.51 16.46
C VAL A 170 19.93 5.57 15.38
N ASN A 171 20.11 6.07 14.16
CA ASN A 171 20.66 5.28 13.05
C ASN A 171 22.06 4.74 13.41
N GLY A 172 22.25 3.43 13.21
CA GLY A 172 23.53 2.75 13.45
C GLY A 172 23.90 2.53 14.93
N ASP A 173 22.98 2.76 15.88
CA ASP A 173 23.18 2.47 17.30
C ASP A 173 22.04 1.61 17.86
N ASP A 174 22.36 0.36 18.16
CA ASP A 174 21.45 -0.68 18.65
C ASP A 174 21.35 -0.75 20.19
N SER A 175 21.91 0.23 20.90
CA SER A 175 21.95 0.20 22.38
C SER A 175 20.65 0.64 23.05
N LEU A 176 19.72 1.25 22.31
CA LEU A 176 18.45 1.75 22.82
C LEU A 176 17.36 1.64 21.75
N TYR A 177 16.25 1.00 22.10
CA TYR A 177 15.07 0.86 21.25
C TYR A 177 13.90 1.65 21.81
N LEU A 178 13.08 2.20 20.93
CA LEU A 178 11.85 2.89 21.25
C LEU A 178 10.68 2.07 20.74
N SER A 179 9.77 1.70 21.65
CA SER A 179 8.44 1.18 21.31
C SER A 179 7.45 2.33 21.32
N TYR A 180 6.78 2.57 20.20
CA TYR A 180 5.91 3.73 20.02
C TYR A 180 4.76 3.42 19.05
N ARG A 181 3.72 4.25 19.09
CA ARG A 181 2.66 4.24 18.08
C ARG A 181 2.97 5.24 16.99
N GLY A 182 2.50 4.96 15.78
CA GLY A 182 2.48 5.94 14.69
C GLY A 182 1.99 7.30 15.20
N THR A 183 0.83 7.30 15.88
CA THR A 183 0.14 8.51 16.41
C THR A 183 1.00 9.40 17.31
N ASP A 184 2.05 8.85 17.91
CA ASP A 184 2.89 9.56 18.86
C ASP A 184 4.05 10.32 18.19
N LEU A 185 4.25 10.26 16.86
CA LEU A 185 5.37 10.90 16.16
C LEU A 185 5.11 12.39 15.81
N PRO A 186 6.13 13.27 15.76
CA PRO A 186 5.98 14.72 15.57
C PRO A 186 5.45 15.10 14.18
N ALA A 187 4.87 16.30 14.07
CA ALA A 187 4.36 16.85 12.81
C ALA A 187 5.36 17.84 12.20
N ASP A 188 5.68 17.72 10.90
CA ASP A 188 6.40 18.71 10.10
C ASP A 188 5.72 18.91 8.73
N GLN A 189 5.94 20.05 8.09
CA GLN A 189 5.31 20.46 6.82
C GLN A 189 6.33 20.49 5.68
N ARG A 190 6.39 19.43 4.87
CA ARG A 190 7.01 19.47 3.53
C ARG A 190 6.11 18.76 2.52
N GLY A 191 5.96 19.38 1.36
CA GLY A 191 5.00 18.98 0.32
C GLY A 191 5.58 18.04 -0.73
N LEU A 192 4.69 17.18 -1.23
CA LEU A 192 4.87 16.18 -2.27
C LEU A 192 5.00 16.77 -3.68
N VAL A 193 5.71 16.06 -4.58
CA VAL A 193 5.72 16.29 -6.03
C VAL A 193 5.79 14.95 -6.76
N GLU A 194 4.70 14.54 -7.40
CA GLU A 194 4.73 13.52 -8.45
C GLU A 194 4.62 14.24 -9.81
N PRO A 195 5.49 13.96 -10.79
CA PRO A 195 5.30 14.45 -12.15
C PRO A 195 4.12 13.72 -12.83
N PRO A 196 3.40 14.37 -13.77
CA PRO A 196 2.32 13.69 -14.51
C PRO A 196 2.85 12.44 -15.24
N GLU A 197 2.08 11.34 -15.23
CA GLU A 197 2.47 10.11 -15.90
C GLU A 197 2.84 10.37 -17.36
N ALA A 198 3.92 9.74 -17.81
CA ALA A 198 4.11 9.54 -19.24
C ALA A 198 3.10 8.46 -19.67
N ALA A 199 1.93 8.89 -20.18
CA ALA A 199 0.84 8.08 -20.75
C ALA A 199 1.23 7.06 -21.84
N GLU A 200 2.52 6.79 -22.06
CA GLU A 200 3.10 5.97 -23.12
C GLU A 200 3.89 4.73 -22.62
N LEU A 201 3.98 4.47 -21.30
CA LEU A 201 4.79 3.37 -20.73
C LEU A 201 4.01 2.07 -20.42
N HIS A 202 2.91 1.81 -21.12
CA HIS A 202 2.14 0.58 -20.94
C HIS A 202 2.72 -0.59 -21.75
N ASP A 203 2.69 -1.81 -21.19
CA ASP A 203 2.62 -3.00 -22.04
C ASP A 203 1.16 -3.25 -22.42
N GLU A 204 0.74 -2.72 -23.57
CA GLU A 204 -0.64 -2.84 -24.09
C GLU A 204 -1.13 -4.31 -24.14
N ALA A 205 -0.21 -5.29 -24.30
CA ALA A 205 -0.56 -6.70 -24.28
C ALA A 205 -0.90 -7.21 -22.88
N ALA A 206 -0.24 -6.70 -21.83
CA ALA A 206 -0.56 -7.02 -20.43
C ALA A 206 -1.87 -6.34 -20.00
N ALA A 207 -2.02 -5.05 -20.27
CA ALA A 207 -3.24 -4.29 -19.93
C ALA A 207 -4.50 -4.86 -20.62
N SER A 208 -4.39 -5.26 -21.89
CA SER A 208 -5.51 -5.86 -22.62
C SER A 208 -5.74 -7.34 -22.31
N ALA A 209 -4.76 -8.07 -21.74
CA ALA A 209 -4.95 -9.43 -21.25
C ALA A 209 -5.57 -9.44 -19.84
N GLY A 210 -5.08 -8.58 -18.93
CA GLY A 210 -5.63 -8.35 -17.59
C GLY A 210 -7.11 -7.94 -17.62
N ALA A 211 -7.50 -7.05 -18.53
CA ALA A 211 -8.91 -6.69 -18.72
C ALA A 211 -9.80 -7.85 -19.23
N ARG A 212 -9.22 -8.85 -19.91
CA ARG A 212 -9.93 -10.06 -20.38
C ARG A 212 -9.96 -11.17 -19.32
N THR A 213 -8.98 -11.22 -18.42
CA THR A 213 -8.90 -12.15 -17.28
C THR A 213 -9.56 -11.62 -16.02
N ALA A 214 -9.86 -10.32 -15.87
CA ALA A 214 -10.65 -9.79 -14.75
C ALA A 214 -12.05 -10.41 -14.66
N ALA A 215 -12.64 -10.82 -15.79
CA ALA A 215 -13.88 -11.62 -15.82
C ALA A 215 -13.67 -13.10 -15.43
N ALA A 216 -12.43 -13.55 -15.33
CA ALA A 216 -11.97 -14.90 -15.00
C ALA A 216 -11.14 -14.98 -13.70
N ALA A 217 -10.85 -13.85 -13.03
CA ALA A 217 -9.93 -13.71 -11.89
C ALA A 217 -10.42 -14.35 -10.58
N ARG A 218 -11.43 -15.22 -10.64
CA ARG A 218 -11.82 -16.10 -9.51
C ARG A 218 -10.84 -17.25 -9.26
N ALA A 219 -9.82 -17.43 -10.09
CA ALA A 219 -8.85 -18.51 -9.92
C ALA A 219 -7.83 -18.12 -8.84
N GLY A 220 -7.94 -18.70 -7.64
CA GLY A 220 -7.13 -18.37 -6.47
C GLY A 220 -7.84 -17.57 -5.38
N GLU A 221 -9.03 -17.03 -5.67
CA GLU A 221 -9.90 -16.29 -4.72
C GLU A 221 -11.18 -17.08 -4.40
N ALA A 222 -11.34 -18.29 -4.94
CA ALA A 222 -12.51 -19.11 -4.67
C ALA A 222 -12.42 -19.67 -3.24
N PRO A 223 -13.51 -19.56 -2.44
CA PRO A 223 -13.50 -20.00 -1.05
C PRO A 223 -12.97 -21.42 -0.85
N GLY A 224 -11.92 -21.54 -0.03
CA GLY A 224 -11.27 -22.81 0.33
C GLY A 224 -10.32 -23.38 -0.73
N GLU A 225 -10.03 -22.67 -1.83
CA GLU A 225 -8.94 -23.03 -2.73
C GLU A 225 -7.58 -22.75 -2.10
N ALA A 226 -6.57 -23.55 -2.44
CA ALA A 226 -5.23 -23.36 -1.91
C ALA A 226 -4.59 -22.07 -2.46
N VAL A 227 -4.09 -21.23 -1.56
CA VAL A 227 -3.40 -19.99 -1.92
C VAL A 227 -2.06 -20.34 -2.55
N GLN A 228 -1.74 -19.69 -3.68
CA GLN A 228 -0.48 -19.86 -4.38
C GLN A 228 0.43 -18.67 -4.10
N ARG A 229 1.53 -18.91 -3.38
CA ARG A 229 2.57 -17.89 -3.20
C ARG A 229 3.36 -17.72 -4.49
N ARG A 230 3.55 -16.48 -4.93
CA ARG A 230 4.35 -16.14 -6.13
C ARG A 230 5.59 -15.38 -5.72
N THR A 231 6.76 -15.96 -5.98
CA THR A 231 8.04 -15.35 -5.66
C THR A 231 8.66 -14.71 -6.90
N TYR A 232 9.03 -13.44 -6.78
CA TYR A 232 9.67 -12.65 -7.82
C TYR A 232 11.05 -12.19 -7.36
N ARG A 233 12.02 -12.36 -8.25
CA ARG A 233 13.38 -11.86 -8.07
C ARG A 233 13.45 -10.37 -8.41
N LEU A 234 13.80 -9.56 -7.42
CA LEU A 234 13.85 -8.11 -7.48
C LEU A 234 15.31 -7.63 -7.58
N ALA A 235 15.62 -6.94 -8.68
CA ALA A 235 16.82 -6.16 -8.84
C ALA A 235 16.56 -4.70 -8.41
N LEU A 236 16.86 -4.37 -7.15
CA LEU A 236 16.68 -3.04 -6.58
C LEU A 236 17.97 -2.22 -6.67
N VAL A 237 17.98 -1.23 -7.56
CA VAL A 237 19.10 -0.30 -7.76
C VAL A 237 18.97 0.89 -6.84
N THR A 238 20.07 1.33 -6.23
CA THR A 238 20.13 2.56 -5.43
C THR A 238 21.19 3.52 -5.95
N ASP A 239 20.91 4.82 -5.92
CA ASP A 239 21.81 5.85 -6.42
C ASP A 239 22.76 6.40 -5.33
N PRO A 240 23.75 7.25 -5.72
CA PRO A 240 24.69 7.83 -4.76
C PRO A 240 24.04 8.67 -3.66
N SER A 241 22.89 9.29 -3.92
CA SER A 241 22.18 10.04 -2.87
C SER A 241 21.54 9.13 -1.82
N TYR A 242 21.00 7.98 -2.22
CA TYR A 242 20.52 6.95 -1.30
C TYR A 242 21.68 6.40 -0.44
N SER A 243 22.81 6.08 -1.06
CA SER A 243 24.02 5.62 -0.35
C SER A 243 24.58 6.68 0.60
N THR A 244 24.55 7.96 0.19
CA THR A 244 24.98 9.07 1.06
C THR A 244 24.08 9.22 2.30
N TYR A 245 22.78 8.93 2.18
CA TYR A 245 21.84 9.07 3.29
C TYR A 245 22.12 8.04 4.40
N PHE A 246 22.24 6.76 4.04
CA PHE A 246 22.40 5.67 5.00
C PHE A 246 23.86 5.34 5.35
N GLY A 247 24.80 5.75 4.50
CA GLY A 247 26.17 5.24 4.51
C GLY A 247 26.29 3.99 3.61
N PRO A 248 27.33 3.89 2.76
CA PRO A 248 27.52 2.77 1.82
C PRO A 248 27.41 1.38 2.46
N GLU A 249 27.95 1.21 3.65
CA GLU A 249 27.96 -0.06 4.39
C GLU A 249 26.56 -0.53 4.85
N ASN A 250 25.59 0.39 4.93
CA ASN A 250 24.26 0.12 5.46
C ASN A 250 23.20 -0.05 4.35
N VAL A 251 23.54 0.25 3.09
CA VAL A 251 22.58 0.24 1.98
C VAL A 251 21.89 -1.11 1.82
N LEU A 252 22.63 -2.22 1.95
CA LEU A 252 22.03 -3.55 1.84
C LEU A 252 21.06 -3.85 2.99
N ALA A 253 21.42 -3.46 4.23
CA ALA A 253 20.57 -3.64 5.40
C ALA A 253 19.25 -2.85 5.25
N GLU A 254 19.31 -1.62 4.75
CA GLU A 254 18.12 -0.79 4.54
C GLU A 254 17.26 -1.26 3.37
N LYS A 255 17.85 -1.81 2.30
CA LYS A 255 17.10 -2.52 1.26
C LYS A 255 16.33 -3.70 1.86
N VAL A 256 16.94 -4.45 2.79
CA VAL A 256 16.30 -5.58 3.49
C VAL A 256 15.13 -5.11 4.35
N THR A 257 15.33 -4.11 5.21
CA THR A 257 14.26 -3.54 6.06
C THR A 257 13.11 -2.97 5.22
N LEU A 258 13.42 -2.21 4.17
CA LEU A 258 12.42 -1.68 3.22
C LEU A 258 11.59 -2.80 2.59
N MET A 259 12.26 -3.82 2.02
CA MET A 259 11.55 -4.90 1.35
C MET A 259 10.83 -5.84 2.31
N ASN A 260 11.26 -5.94 3.57
CA ASN A 260 10.52 -6.66 4.61
C ASN A 260 9.16 -6.00 4.88
N ARG A 261 9.11 -4.66 4.95
CA ARG A 261 7.86 -3.90 5.07
C ARG A 261 6.98 -4.01 3.81
N VAL A 262 7.54 -3.84 2.61
CA VAL A 262 6.79 -3.99 1.35
C VAL A 262 6.21 -5.41 1.22
N ASN A 263 6.98 -6.45 1.56
CA ASN A 263 6.50 -7.83 1.54
C ASN A 263 5.39 -8.12 2.55
N GLN A 264 5.17 -7.28 3.57
CA GLN A 264 3.99 -7.42 4.43
C GLN A 264 2.73 -7.29 3.60
N ILE A 265 2.56 -6.16 2.92
CA ILE A 265 1.32 -5.83 2.21
C ILE A 265 1.16 -6.68 0.95
N TYR A 266 2.27 -6.94 0.24
CA TYR A 266 2.25 -7.83 -0.93
C TYR A 266 1.94 -9.29 -0.56
N ASN A 267 2.38 -9.77 0.60
CA ASN A 267 1.96 -11.09 1.08
C ASN A 267 0.48 -11.08 1.47
N ASP A 268 0.09 -10.14 2.31
CA ASP A 268 -1.21 -10.13 2.98
C ASP A 268 -2.38 -9.99 1.98
N ASP A 269 -2.19 -9.22 0.90
CA ASP A 269 -3.23 -8.98 -0.11
C ASP A 269 -3.09 -9.82 -1.40
N LEU A 270 -1.86 -10.20 -1.78
CA LEU A 270 -1.58 -10.77 -3.11
C LEU A 270 -0.90 -12.15 -3.07
N ALA A 271 -0.52 -12.66 -1.89
CA ALA A 271 0.37 -13.81 -1.74
C ALA A 271 1.67 -13.67 -2.56
N VAL A 272 2.19 -12.45 -2.69
CA VAL A 272 3.40 -12.15 -3.46
C VAL A 272 4.58 -11.98 -2.51
N ARG A 273 5.72 -12.54 -2.94
CA ARG A 273 7.03 -12.35 -2.31
C ARG A 273 8.01 -11.73 -3.28
N LEU A 274 8.69 -10.68 -2.83
CA LEU A 274 9.79 -10.04 -3.53
C LEU A 274 11.12 -10.41 -2.85
N LEU A 275 12.05 -11.00 -3.60
CA LEU A 275 13.39 -11.37 -3.11
C LEU A 275 14.45 -10.51 -3.78
N LEU A 276 15.30 -9.85 -3.01
CA LEU A 276 16.53 -9.23 -3.49
C LEU A 276 17.44 -10.30 -4.11
N VAL A 277 17.87 -10.05 -5.35
CA VAL A 277 18.65 -11.01 -6.13
C VAL A 277 20.08 -11.19 -5.67
N ASP A 278 20.65 -12.35 -5.97
CA ASP A 278 22.10 -12.55 -5.89
C ASP A 278 22.84 -11.45 -6.69
N GLY A 279 23.82 -10.79 -6.07
CA GLY A 279 24.53 -9.64 -6.67
C GLY A 279 23.86 -8.28 -6.42
N THR A 280 22.91 -8.18 -5.48
CA THR A 280 22.29 -6.90 -5.07
C THR A 280 23.32 -5.87 -4.57
N GLU A 281 24.47 -6.31 -4.08
CA GLU A 281 25.58 -5.45 -3.66
C GLU A 281 26.12 -4.63 -4.84
N ASP A 282 26.18 -5.21 -6.04
CA ASP A 282 26.62 -4.52 -7.27
C ASP A 282 25.57 -3.53 -7.82
N LEU A 283 24.37 -3.51 -7.22
CA LEU A 283 23.28 -2.58 -7.54
C LEU A 283 23.24 -1.36 -6.62
N ALA A 284 24.18 -1.22 -5.68
CA ALA A 284 24.35 -0.02 -4.87
C ALA A 284 25.44 0.89 -5.47
N PHE A 285 25.03 1.98 -6.09
CA PHE A 285 25.99 2.97 -6.61
C PHE A 285 26.36 3.97 -5.53
N ASP A 286 27.53 3.84 -4.93
CA ASP A 286 27.97 4.71 -3.84
C ASP A 286 28.43 6.09 -4.32
N THR A 287 28.95 6.15 -5.55
CA THR A 287 29.47 7.38 -6.14
C THR A 287 28.92 7.65 -7.52
N LEU A 288 28.85 8.94 -7.88
CA LEU A 288 28.45 9.34 -9.22
C LEU A 288 29.40 8.79 -10.30
N ALA A 289 30.68 8.60 -9.98
CA ALA A 289 31.66 8.06 -10.91
C ALA A 289 31.36 6.59 -11.25
N GLU A 290 31.00 5.76 -10.27
CA GLU A 290 30.61 4.37 -10.50
C GLU A 290 29.39 4.26 -11.42
N ALA A 291 28.40 5.13 -11.25
CA ALA A 291 27.20 5.15 -12.08
C ALA A 291 27.47 5.68 -13.51
N THR A 292 28.32 6.70 -13.64
CA THR A 292 28.37 7.53 -14.87
C THR A 292 29.67 7.45 -15.67
N GLU A 293 30.71 6.81 -15.15
CA GLU A 293 31.99 6.65 -15.84
C GLU A 293 32.22 5.21 -16.31
N PRO A 294 32.95 5.00 -17.44
CA PRO A 294 33.43 3.68 -17.80
C PRO A 294 34.34 3.10 -16.72
N GLY A 295 34.19 1.80 -16.43
CA GLY A 295 34.95 1.07 -15.41
C GLY A 295 34.17 0.79 -14.13
N GLY A 296 32.94 1.32 -14.01
CA GLY A 296 31.99 0.95 -12.95
C GLY A 296 31.29 -0.40 -13.22
N PRO A 297 30.18 -0.70 -12.51
CA PRO A 297 29.47 -1.98 -12.59
C PRO A 297 29.07 -2.44 -14.01
N CYS A 298 28.74 -1.52 -14.93
CA CYS A 298 28.43 -1.85 -16.33
C CYS A 298 29.67 -2.02 -17.22
N GLY A 299 30.86 -2.08 -16.63
CA GLY A 299 32.12 -2.34 -17.31
C GLY A 299 32.55 -1.18 -18.22
N VAL A 300 32.83 -1.46 -19.49
CA VAL A 300 33.43 -0.49 -20.43
C VAL A 300 32.49 0.64 -20.87
N ASN A 301 31.21 0.54 -20.53
CA ASN A 301 30.21 1.56 -20.73
C ASN A 301 29.75 2.07 -19.35
N ALA A 302 29.39 3.35 -19.26
CA ALA A 302 28.69 3.86 -18.10
C ALA A 302 27.31 3.18 -17.97
N CYS A 303 26.83 3.00 -16.73
CA CYS A 303 25.48 2.48 -16.50
C CYS A 303 24.41 3.52 -16.84
N TYR A 304 24.66 4.76 -16.43
CA TYR A 304 23.75 5.89 -16.61
C TYR A 304 24.51 7.11 -17.11
N THR A 305 23.82 8.01 -17.79
CA THR A 305 24.32 9.38 -17.94
C THR A 305 24.11 10.15 -16.63
N LYS A 306 24.91 11.20 -16.40
CA LYS A 306 24.71 12.08 -15.24
C LYS A 306 23.29 12.65 -15.17
N ALA A 307 22.69 12.97 -16.32
CA ALA A 307 21.34 13.53 -16.34
C ALA A 307 20.30 12.48 -15.91
N GLU A 308 20.41 11.24 -16.38
CA GLU A 308 19.48 10.16 -16.03
C GLU A 308 19.42 9.90 -14.52
N ILE A 309 20.56 9.87 -13.82
CA ILE A 309 20.60 9.45 -12.41
C ILE A 309 20.45 10.61 -11.41
N THR A 310 20.53 11.88 -11.84
CA THR A 310 20.44 13.04 -10.91
C THR A 310 19.21 13.92 -11.09
N GLN A 311 18.29 13.60 -12.01
CA GLN A 311 17.12 14.43 -12.32
C GLN A 311 15.79 13.89 -11.75
N GLY A 312 15.85 12.83 -10.94
CA GLY A 312 14.66 12.16 -10.42
C GLY A 312 14.15 11.07 -11.34
N CYS A 313 12.98 10.53 -11.02
CA CYS A 313 12.37 9.46 -11.79
C CYS A 313 11.87 9.98 -13.13
N GLY A 314 12.25 9.30 -14.21
CA GLY A 314 11.87 9.71 -15.56
C GLY A 314 12.09 8.59 -16.57
N VAL A 315 11.41 8.71 -17.71
CA VAL A 315 11.38 7.68 -18.77
C VAL A 315 12.78 7.25 -19.22
N GLU A 316 13.70 8.20 -19.39
CA GLU A 316 15.08 7.92 -19.82
C GLU A 316 15.84 7.09 -18.78
N LEU A 317 15.67 7.39 -17.48
CA LEU A 317 16.25 6.59 -16.40
C LEU A 317 15.72 5.15 -16.42
N LEU A 318 14.41 4.97 -16.62
CA LEU A 318 13.81 3.63 -16.66
C LEU A 318 14.39 2.77 -17.79
N PHE A 319 14.53 3.33 -19.00
CA PHE A 319 15.13 2.60 -20.13
C PHE A 319 16.63 2.37 -19.95
N ALA A 320 17.37 3.32 -19.36
CA ALA A 320 18.77 3.13 -19.00
C ALA A 320 18.93 2.01 -17.96
N ASN A 321 18.04 1.96 -16.95
CA ASN A 321 18.03 0.94 -15.91
C ASN A 321 17.90 -0.47 -16.48
N ARG A 322 17.04 -0.64 -17.50
CA ARG A 322 16.90 -1.92 -18.21
C ARG A 322 18.23 -2.40 -18.80
N VAL A 323 19.01 -1.49 -19.38
CA VAL A 323 20.32 -1.81 -19.96
C VAL A 323 21.35 -2.07 -18.86
N ALA A 324 21.36 -1.25 -17.81
CA ALA A 324 22.29 -1.36 -16.68
C ALA A 324 22.14 -2.70 -15.97
N LEU A 325 20.92 -3.07 -15.55
CA LEU A 325 20.64 -4.37 -14.93
C LEU A 325 21.03 -5.54 -15.83
N GLY A 326 20.78 -5.41 -17.14
CA GLY A 326 21.21 -6.40 -18.11
C GLY A 326 22.73 -6.55 -18.23
N GLN A 327 23.51 -5.50 -17.93
CA GLN A 327 24.98 -5.60 -17.91
C GLN A 327 25.53 -6.16 -16.59
N ILE A 328 24.91 -5.79 -15.46
CA ILE A 328 25.41 -6.14 -14.13
C ILE A 328 25.05 -7.59 -13.81
N LEU A 329 23.76 -7.94 -13.96
CA LEU A 329 23.23 -9.25 -13.59
C LEU A 329 22.90 -10.12 -14.81
N GLY A 330 22.37 -9.50 -15.87
CA GLY A 330 21.70 -10.19 -16.97
C GLY A 330 20.19 -10.32 -16.73
N ALA A 331 19.40 -10.16 -17.78
CA ALA A 331 17.94 -10.11 -17.70
C ALA A 331 17.29 -11.40 -17.17
N SER A 332 17.96 -12.55 -17.25
CA SER A 332 17.49 -13.82 -16.71
C SER A 332 17.59 -13.94 -15.19
N ALA A 333 18.37 -13.07 -14.55
CA ALA A 333 18.61 -13.11 -13.10
C ALA A 333 17.47 -12.51 -12.27
N TYR A 334 16.56 -11.73 -12.87
CA TYR A 334 15.51 -11.01 -12.13
C TYR A 334 14.18 -11.00 -12.87
N ASP A 335 13.08 -10.82 -12.15
CA ASP A 335 11.70 -10.76 -12.67
C ASP A 335 11.09 -9.35 -12.56
N LEU A 336 11.65 -8.53 -11.67
CA LEU A 336 11.29 -7.14 -11.44
C LEU A 336 12.57 -6.31 -11.22
N GLY A 337 12.67 -5.15 -11.87
CA GLY A 337 13.77 -4.22 -11.68
C GLY A 337 13.23 -2.84 -11.33
N HIS A 338 13.83 -2.22 -10.33
CA HIS A 338 13.34 -0.96 -9.76
C HIS A 338 14.51 -0.07 -9.30
N VAL A 339 14.37 1.24 -9.43
CA VAL A 339 15.38 2.22 -8.97
C VAL A 339 14.84 2.97 -7.75
N ALA A 340 15.59 3.00 -6.65
CA ALA A 340 15.33 3.84 -5.49
C ALA A 340 16.35 4.98 -5.42
N LEU A 341 15.87 6.22 -5.39
CA LEU A 341 16.70 7.43 -5.34
C LEU A 341 16.59 8.11 -3.97
N GLY A 342 17.71 8.64 -3.45
CA GLY A 342 17.79 9.49 -2.25
C GLY A 342 17.60 10.99 -2.53
N ILE A 343 16.87 11.34 -3.60
CA ILE A 343 16.51 12.72 -3.98
C ILE A 343 15.01 12.80 -4.22
N ASN A 344 14.45 14.02 -4.21
CA ASN A 344 13.05 14.22 -4.59
C ASN A 344 12.87 13.94 -6.08
N GLY A 345 12.53 12.69 -6.40
CA GLY A 345 12.42 12.17 -7.75
C GLY A 345 10.99 11.84 -8.17
N GLY A 346 10.04 11.80 -7.23
CA GLY A 346 8.68 11.30 -7.47
C GLY A 346 8.67 9.79 -7.72
N GLY A 347 7.61 9.30 -8.34
CA GLY A 347 7.45 7.91 -8.76
C GLY A 347 7.11 7.81 -10.25
N ILE A 348 7.56 6.74 -10.90
CA ILE A 348 7.09 6.35 -12.24
C ILE A 348 7.37 4.87 -12.53
N ALA A 349 6.34 4.17 -12.99
CA ALA A 349 6.43 2.77 -13.36
C ALA A 349 5.69 2.45 -14.66
N GLY A 350 6.14 1.39 -15.34
CA GLY A 350 5.41 0.82 -16.46
C GLY A 350 4.29 -0.08 -15.98
N LEU A 351 3.08 0.06 -16.54
CA LEU A 351 1.93 -0.75 -16.14
C LEU A 351 2.03 -2.21 -16.66
N GLY A 352 1.98 -3.19 -15.75
CA GLY A 352 1.92 -4.63 -16.06
C GLY A 352 3.18 -5.20 -16.73
N VAL A 353 4.35 -4.62 -16.40
CA VAL A 353 5.62 -4.96 -17.04
C VAL A 353 6.37 -6.11 -16.37
N VAL A 354 5.95 -6.54 -15.17
CA VAL A 354 6.56 -7.63 -14.38
C VAL A 354 6.80 -8.89 -15.23
N GLY A 355 7.99 -9.49 -15.07
CA GLY A 355 8.41 -10.70 -15.77
C GLY A 355 8.57 -10.57 -17.29
N GLY A 356 8.27 -9.40 -17.87
CA GLY A 356 8.35 -9.14 -19.31
C GLY A 356 9.62 -8.40 -19.74
N LYS A 357 9.71 -8.08 -21.03
CA LYS A 357 10.78 -7.27 -21.64
C LYS A 357 10.91 -5.84 -21.08
N ARG A 358 9.97 -5.36 -20.26
CA ARG A 358 10.00 -4.02 -19.65
C ARG A 358 10.03 -4.09 -18.12
N LYS A 359 10.34 -5.26 -17.56
CA LYS A 359 10.30 -5.51 -16.11
C LYS A 359 11.19 -4.62 -15.24
N ALA A 360 12.11 -3.86 -15.84
CA ALA A 360 12.99 -2.91 -15.16
C ALA A 360 12.49 -1.44 -15.19
N LEU A 361 11.27 -1.19 -15.70
CA LEU A 361 10.70 0.15 -15.80
C LEU A 361 9.92 0.50 -14.51
N GLY A 362 10.65 0.84 -13.45
CA GLY A 362 10.11 1.36 -12.20
C GLY A 362 11.14 2.22 -11.47
N CYS A 363 10.70 3.32 -10.87
CA CYS A 363 11.53 4.20 -10.07
C CYS A 363 10.72 4.89 -8.99
N THR A 364 11.33 5.03 -7.82
CA THR A 364 10.89 5.84 -6.69
C THR A 364 12.05 6.76 -6.28
N GLY A 365 11.75 8.00 -5.90
CA GLY A 365 12.76 8.92 -5.39
C GLY A 365 12.26 9.81 -4.26
N LEU A 366 12.87 9.67 -3.08
CA LEU A 366 12.62 10.49 -1.91
C LEU A 366 13.93 10.99 -1.27
N PRO A 367 14.02 12.25 -0.81
CA PRO A 367 15.21 12.75 -0.10
C PRO A 367 15.48 12.05 1.23
N GLN A 368 14.43 11.51 1.86
CA GLN A 368 14.48 10.75 3.12
C GLN A 368 13.86 9.39 2.79
N PRO A 369 14.65 8.46 2.21
CA PRO A 369 14.14 7.22 1.64
C PRO A 369 13.94 6.13 2.71
N GLU A 370 13.15 6.47 3.73
CA GLU A 370 12.81 5.67 4.89
C GLU A 370 11.30 5.72 5.16
N GLY A 371 10.83 4.78 5.97
CA GLY A 371 9.45 4.75 6.42
C GLY A 371 8.41 4.33 5.38
N ASP A 372 7.14 4.45 5.74
CA ASP A 372 5.99 4.10 4.89
C ASP A 372 5.79 5.11 3.75
N PHE A 373 6.38 6.30 3.83
CA PHE A 373 6.49 7.18 2.68
C PHE A 373 7.29 6.52 1.57
N MET A 374 8.42 5.90 1.92
CA MET A 374 9.21 5.15 0.97
C MET A 374 8.54 3.81 0.65
N ALA A 375 8.18 3.04 1.67
CA ALA A 375 7.72 1.66 1.50
C ALA A 375 6.32 1.56 0.88
N ILE A 376 5.37 2.35 1.33
CA ILE A 376 3.94 2.22 1.01
C ILE A 376 3.49 3.26 -0.02
N ASP A 377 3.68 4.56 0.27
CA ASP A 377 3.23 5.64 -0.63
C ASP A 377 3.89 5.56 -2.01
N TYR A 378 5.15 5.13 -2.09
CA TYR A 378 5.89 5.06 -3.35
C TYR A 378 6.30 3.65 -3.77
N VAL A 379 7.12 2.91 -3.02
CA VAL A 379 7.66 1.64 -3.52
C VAL A 379 6.54 0.63 -3.78
N ALA A 380 5.63 0.44 -2.83
CA ALA A 380 4.49 -0.46 -3.01
C ALA A 380 3.57 0.01 -4.15
N HIS A 381 3.32 1.33 -4.27
CA HIS A 381 2.54 1.93 -5.35
C HIS A 381 3.15 1.66 -6.73
N GLU A 382 4.42 2.02 -6.91
CA GLU A 382 5.11 1.92 -8.20
C GLU A 382 5.35 0.45 -8.59
N MET A 383 5.69 -0.42 -7.64
CA MET A 383 5.73 -1.86 -7.90
C MET A 383 4.33 -2.41 -8.23
N GLY A 384 3.27 -1.82 -7.66
CA GLY A 384 1.89 -2.18 -7.95
C GLY A 384 1.53 -1.91 -9.40
N HIS A 385 1.96 -0.77 -9.94
CA HIS A 385 1.92 -0.50 -11.37
C HIS A 385 2.72 -1.53 -12.18
N GLN A 386 3.97 -1.83 -11.78
CA GLN A 386 4.77 -2.84 -12.47
C GLN A 386 4.06 -4.21 -12.53
N MET A 387 3.26 -4.54 -11.52
CA MET A 387 2.44 -5.75 -11.46
C MET A 387 1.05 -5.63 -12.10
N GLY A 388 0.64 -4.44 -12.54
CA GLY A 388 -0.57 -4.24 -13.36
C GLY A 388 -1.73 -3.56 -12.65
N GLY A 389 -1.55 -3.04 -11.44
CA GLY A 389 -2.54 -2.22 -10.74
C GLY A 389 -2.63 -0.81 -11.35
N PRO A 390 -3.78 -0.38 -11.90
CA PRO A 390 -4.01 1.02 -12.26
C PRO A 390 -4.46 1.82 -11.04
N HIS A 391 -4.53 3.15 -11.19
CA HIS A 391 -5.02 4.02 -10.13
C HIS A 391 -6.48 3.76 -9.73
N THR A 392 -6.78 3.86 -8.43
CA THR A 392 -8.11 3.62 -7.84
C THR A 392 -8.91 4.88 -7.51
N PHE A 393 -8.27 6.06 -7.56
CA PHE A 393 -8.91 7.33 -7.20
C PHE A 393 -9.87 7.86 -8.27
N ASN A 394 -10.85 8.68 -7.86
CA ASN A 394 -11.84 9.28 -8.76
C ASN A 394 -11.78 10.81 -8.85
N GLY A 395 -10.84 11.44 -8.15
CA GLY A 395 -10.57 12.88 -8.18
C GLY A 395 -10.18 13.41 -9.56
N THR A 396 -10.12 14.73 -9.66
CA THR A 396 -9.94 15.48 -10.91
C THR A 396 -9.02 16.70 -10.77
N GLN A 397 -8.47 16.96 -9.58
CA GLN A 397 -7.59 18.10 -9.30
C GLN A 397 -6.12 17.71 -9.23
N VAL A 398 -5.25 18.63 -9.64
CA VAL A 398 -3.77 18.52 -9.55
C VAL A 398 -3.28 17.17 -10.10
N ASN A 399 -2.68 16.28 -9.30
CA ASN A 399 -2.15 15.01 -9.78
C ASN A 399 -3.25 13.98 -10.07
N CYS A 400 -4.45 14.14 -9.51
CA CYS A 400 -5.62 13.37 -9.93
C CYS A 400 -6.17 13.80 -11.32
N SER A 401 -5.55 14.79 -11.97
CA SER A 401 -5.92 15.28 -13.30
C SER A 401 -4.91 14.81 -14.36
N GLY A 402 -4.90 15.42 -15.55
CA GLY A 402 -3.79 15.28 -16.50
C GLY A 402 -3.63 13.93 -17.22
N GLY A 403 -4.45 12.94 -16.90
CA GLY A 403 -4.40 11.60 -17.51
C GLY A 403 -4.12 10.46 -16.53
N ASN A 404 -3.72 10.78 -15.30
CA ASN A 404 -3.37 9.77 -14.28
C ASN A 404 -4.60 8.96 -13.83
N ARG A 405 -5.80 9.54 -13.86
CA ARG A 405 -7.03 8.83 -13.44
C ARG A 405 -7.35 7.66 -14.36
N SER A 406 -7.48 6.46 -13.79
CA SER A 406 -8.00 5.28 -14.48
C SER A 406 -9.51 5.10 -14.23
N GLY A 407 -10.35 5.58 -15.16
CA GLY A 407 -11.81 5.41 -15.02
C GLY A 407 -12.26 3.95 -14.91
N GLY A 408 -11.51 3.04 -15.54
CA GLY A 408 -11.75 1.61 -15.45
C GLY A 408 -11.58 1.04 -14.04
N SER A 409 -10.80 1.68 -13.16
CA SER A 409 -10.45 1.20 -11.81
C SER A 409 -10.77 2.22 -10.70
N SER A 410 -11.34 3.37 -11.02
CA SER A 410 -11.62 4.46 -10.06
C SER A 410 -12.80 4.13 -9.12
N VAL A 411 -12.50 3.53 -7.97
CA VAL A 411 -13.46 3.06 -6.95
C VAL A 411 -13.32 3.80 -5.60
N GLU A 412 -12.44 4.78 -5.50
CA GLU A 412 -12.27 5.60 -4.29
C GLU A 412 -12.61 7.09 -4.56
N PRO A 413 -13.33 7.78 -3.65
CA PRO A 413 -13.66 9.19 -3.83
C PRO A 413 -12.43 10.09 -3.66
N GLY A 414 -12.40 11.22 -4.39
CA GLY A 414 -11.28 12.16 -4.30
C GLY A 414 -9.96 11.49 -4.67
N SER A 415 -8.92 11.73 -3.87
CA SER A 415 -7.59 11.14 -4.03
C SER A 415 -7.52 9.65 -3.66
N GLY A 416 -8.54 9.10 -2.99
CA GLY A 416 -8.48 7.79 -2.36
C GLY A 416 -7.44 7.69 -1.23
N SER A 417 -7.26 6.47 -0.74
CA SER A 417 -6.48 6.09 0.45
C SER A 417 -5.69 4.77 0.29
N SER A 418 -6.03 3.91 -0.68
CA SER A 418 -5.32 2.63 -0.88
C SER A 418 -3.95 2.80 -1.53
N VAL A 419 -3.14 1.74 -1.55
CA VAL A 419 -1.81 1.71 -2.18
C VAL A 419 -1.81 2.19 -3.63
N MET A 420 -2.88 1.94 -4.40
CA MET A 420 -2.97 2.41 -5.79
C MET A 420 -3.76 3.73 -5.94
N ALA A 421 -4.03 4.43 -4.84
CA ALA A 421 -4.63 5.76 -4.83
C ALA A 421 -3.55 6.85 -4.83
N TYR A 422 -3.96 8.12 -4.80
CA TYR A 422 -3.09 9.30 -4.80
C TYR A 422 -3.24 10.12 -3.53
N ALA A 423 -3.29 9.45 -2.38
CA ALA A 423 -3.45 10.12 -1.10
C ALA A 423 -2.44 11.29 -0.95
N GLY A 424 -2.96 12.48 -0.67
CA GLY A 424 -2.17 13.67 -0.34
C GLY A 424 -1.60 14.50 -1.48
N ILE A 425 -1.83 14.14 -2.74
CA ILE A 425 -1.21 14.83 -3.90
C ILE A 425 -2.19 15.44 -4.90
N CYS A 426 -3.48 15.50 -4.57
CA CYS A 426 -4.57 15.98 -5.41
C CYS A 426 -5.22 17.30 -4.93
N GLY A 427 -4.68 17.95 -3.89
CA GLY A 427 -5.13 19.27 -3.45
C GLY A 427 -6.50 19.23 -2.76
N GLN A 428 -7.51 19.98 -3.23
CA GLN A 428 -8.82 19.90 -2.59
C GLN A 428 -9.52 18.54 -2.78
N ASP A 429 -9.01 17.68 -3.67
CA ASP A 429 -9.48 16.31 -3.79
C ASP A 429 -8.81 15.35 -2.78
N ASP A 430 -7.82 15.81 -2.00
CA ASP A 430 -7.16 14.98 -0.99
C ASP A 430 -8.17 14.50 0.04
N LEU A 431 -8.43 13.19 -0.01
CA LEU A 431 -9.23 12.44 0.96
C LEU A 431 -8.47 12.28 2.27
N GLN A 432 -7.18 11.99 2.17
CA GLN A 432 -6.26 11.96 3.29
C GLN A 432 -4.86 12.26 2.79
N PRO A 433 -3.97 12.72 3.68
CA PRO A 433 -2.64 13.17 3.31
C PRO A 433 -1.71 12.04 2.88
N HIS A 434 -1.98 10.78 3.25
CA HIS A 434 -1.08 9.65 3.00
C HIS A 434 -1.82 8.32 2.88
N THR A 435 -1.17 7.34 2.28
CA THR A 435 -1.74 6.03 1.96
C THR A 435 -1.91 5.21 3.23
N ASP A 436 -3.02 4.51 3.34
CA ASP A 436 -3.15 3.43 4.32
C ASP A 436 -2.60 2.13 3.69
N PRO A 437 -1.89 1.27 4.44
CA PRO A 437 -1.09 0.18 3.89
C PRO A 437 -1.96 -1.03 3.47
N TYR A 438 -2.79 -0.85 2.45
CA TYR A 438 -3.66 -1.90 1.91
C TYR A 438 -3.89 -1.72 0.39
N PHE A 439 -4.08 -2.83 -0.32
CA PHE A 439 -4.64 -2.82 -1.66
C PHE A 439 -6.17 -2.90 -1.61
N SER A 440 -6.84 -2.04 -2.40
CA SER A 440 -8.28 -2.22 -2.67
C SER A 440 -8.54 -3.59 -3.32
N GLN A 441 -9.72 -4.20 -3.16
CA GLN A 441 -9.99 -5.45 -3.88
C GLN A 441 -9.87 -5.23 -5.39
N ARG A 442 -10.13 -4.01 -5.87
CA ARG A 442 -9.96 -3.73 -7.28
C ARG A 442 -8.50 -3.86 -7.72
N SER A 443 -7.57 -3.33 -6.94
CA SER A 443 -6.13 -3.49 -7.17
C SER A 443 -5.72 -4.96 -7.11
N ILE A 444 -6.21 -5.71 -6.11
CA ILE A 444 -5.97 -7.16 -5.98
C ILE A 444 -6.42 -7.89 -7.24
N SER A 445 -7.60 -7.57 -7.76
CA SER A 445 -8.17 -8.19 -8.97
C SER A 445 -7.36 -7.85 -10.23
N ASP A 446 -6.97 -6.58 -10.40
CA ASP A 446 -6.24 -6.10 -11.58
C ASP A 446 -4.81 -6.67 -11.63
N ILE A 447 -4.12 -6.71 -10.48
CA ILE A 447 -2.79 -7.31 -10.33
C ILE A 447 -2.86 -8.82 -10.54
N THR A 448 -3.79 -9.51 -9.86
CA THR A 448 -4.00 -10.96 -10.02
C THR A 448 -4.28 -11.32 -11.49
N GLY A 449 -5.12 -10.53 -12.16
CA GLY A 449 -5.41 -10.70 -13.58
C GLY A 449 -4.17 -10.59 -14.49
N THR A 450 -3.20 -9.74 -14.11
CA THR A 450 -1.94 -9.55 -14.85
C THR A 450 -0.93 -10.65 -14.59
N VAL A 451 -0.74 -11.06 -13.33
CA VAL A 451 0.23 -12.11 -12.98
C VAL A 451 -0.21 -13.49 -13.46
N LEU A 452 -1.52 -13.72 -13.60
CA LEU A 452 -2.08 -14.97 -14.14
C LEU A 452 -2.24 -14.95 -15.68
N ALA A 453 -2.01 -13.82 -16.35
CA ALA A 453 -2.24 -13.71 -17.78
C ALA A 453 -1.26 -14.56 -18.61
N GLU A 454 -1.78 -15.30 -19.58
CA GLU A 454 -0.95 -15.88 -20.64
C GLU A 454 -0.44 -14.76 -21.57
N ARG A 455 0.88 -14.64 -21.70
CA ARG A 455 1.54 -13.63 -22.54
C ARG A 455 2.39 -14.27 -23.63
N SER A 456 2.51 -13.58 -24.75
CA SER A 456 3.35 -14.05 -25.86
C SER A 456 4.83 -14.03 -25.46
N PRO A 457 5.63 -15.03 -25.87
CA PRO A 457 7.07 -15.05 -25.63
C PRO A 457 7.77 -13.77 -26.13
N ALA A 458 8.82 -13.34 -25.42
CA ALA A 458 9.68 -12.24 -25.82
C ALA A 458 10.81 -12.72 -26.73
N ASP A 459 11.25 -11.80 -27.60
CA ASP A 459 12.49 -11.97 -28.37
C ASP A 459 13.70 -11.59 -27.50
N GLU A 460 14.76 -12.38 -27.63
CA GLU A 460 16.05 -12.11 -26.99
C GLU A 460 16.65 -10.76 -27.39
N VAL A 461 17.20 -10.03 -26.43
CA VAL A 461 18.06 -8.86 -26.68
C VAL A 461 19.34 -8.95 -25.86
N GLN A 462 20.49 -8.96 -26.54
CA GLN A 462 21.82 -8.95 -25.92
C GLN A 462 22.62 -7.70 -26.30
N GLN A 463 23.45 -7.22 -25.39
CA GLN A 463 24.47 -6.20 -25.66
C GLN A 463 25.83 -6.87 -25.79
N VAL A 464 26.61 -6.48 -26.80
CA VAL A 464 28.03 -6.82 -26.90
C VAL A 464 28.84 -5.58 -26.57
N SER A 465 29.63 -5.66 -25.50
CA SER A 465 30.53 -4.61 -25.01
C SER A 465 31.95 -4.84 -25.52
N LEU A 466 32.65 -3.78 -25.92
CA LEU A 466 33.98 -3.84 -26.54
C LEU A 466 34.93 -2.81 -25.92
N ALA A 467 36.00 -3.27 -25.27
CA ALA A 467 37.10 -2.42 -24.81
C ALA A 467 38.18 -2.29 -25.90
N GLY A 468 38.81 -1.13 -25.99
CA GLY A 468 39.98 -0.93 -26.86
C GLY A 468 39.72 -1.01 -28.38
N PHE A 469 38.46 -1.05 -28.83
CA PHE A 469 38.07 -1.14 -30.25
C PHE A 469 37.99 0.25 -30.95
N GLY A 470 39.07 1.03 -30.85
CA GLY A 470 39.17 2.42 -31.32
C GLY A 470 39.84 2.64 -32.67
N THR A 471 40.62 1.69 -33.18
CA THR A 471 41.57 1.86 -34.30
C THR A 471 41.12 1.09 -35.54
N ARG A 472 41.34 1.64 -36.74
CA ARG A 472 41.05 0.93 -38.00
C ARG A 472 41.90 -0.35 -38.07
N GLY A 473 41.29 -1.48 -38.41
CA GLY A 473 41.96 -2.77 -38.52
C GLY A 473 41.90 -3.65 -37.27
N GLU A 474 41.52 -3.11 -36.11
CA GLU A 474 41.14 -3.92 -34.95
C GLU A 474 39.96 -4.82 -35.27
N SER A 475 39.90 -5.96 -34.59
CA SER A 475 39.01 -7.04 -35.00
C SER A 475 38.66 -8.01 -33.89
N PHE A 476 37.58 -8.74 -34.10
CA PHE A 476 37.12 -9.84 -33.25
C PHE A 476 36.27 -10.82 -34.09
N ARG A 477 35.85 -11.92 -33.49
CA ARG A 477 34.82 -12.84 -33.99
C ARG A 477 33.77 -13.04 -32.90
N LEU A 478 32.59 -13.50 -33.30
CA LEU A 478 31.53 -13.91 -32.39
C LEU A 478 31.43 -15.43 -32.39
N ARG A 479 31.20 -16.03 -31.22
CA ARG A 479 30.92 -17.44 -31.06
C ARG A 479 29.53 -17.64 -30.45
N TYR A 480 28.81 -18.64 -30.96
CA TYR A 480 27.49 -19.05 -30.51
C TYR A 480 27.30 -20.53 -30.86
N ASP A 481 26.78 -21.32 -29.92
CA ASP A 481 26.52 -22.77 -30.10
C ASP A 481 27.67 -23.54 -30.78
N GLY A 482 28.91 -23.27 -30.33
CA GLY A 482 30.13 -23.85 -30.90
C GLY A 482 30.53 -23.36 -32.30
N GLY A 483 29.67 -22.63 -33.01
CA GLY A 483 29.96 -21.96 -34.26
C GLY A 483 30.74 -20.66 -34.06
N THR A 484 31.68 -20.36 -34.97
CA THR A 484 32.46 -19.13 -34.95
C THR A 484 32.21 -18.31 -36.20
N SER A 485 31.91 -17.03 -36.01
CA SER A 485 31.61 -16.10 -37.09
C SER A 485 32.82 -15.80 -37.96
N ARG A 486 32.55 -15.27 -39.16
CA ARG A 486 33.59 -14.55 -39.91
C ARG A 486 34.06 -13.32 -39.14
N LYS A 487 35.30 -12.90 -39.42
CA LYS A 487 35.98 -11.82 -38.70
C LYS A 487 35.28 -10.47 -38.90
N VAL A 488 35.02 -9.77 -37.81
CA VAL A 488 34.55 -8.39 -37.79
C VAL A 488 35.77 -7.48 -37.65
N VAL A 489 35.91 -6.52 -38.56
CA VAL A 489 37.08 -5.64 -38.66
C VAL A 489 36.62 -4.19 -38.75
N ARG A 490 37.16 -3.36 -37.86
CA ARG A 490 36.86 -1.93 -37.78
C ARG A 490 37.30 -1.20 -39.04
N GLY A 491 36.36 -0.49 -39.66
CA GLY A 491 36.60 0.23 -40.92
C GLY A 491 36.49 -0.63 -42.19
N THR A 492 36.12 -1.90 -42.05
CA THR A 492 35.83 -2.81 -43.17
C THR A 492 34.37 -3.25 -43.14
N ASN A 493 33.96 -4.02 -42.13
CA ASN A 493 32.61 -4.59 -42.02
C ASN A 493 31.95 -4.39 -40.65
N TYR A 494 32.57 -3.62 -39.75
CA TYR A 494 31.89 -3.12 -38.54
C TYR A 494 30.90 -2.00 -38.92
N SER A 495 29.71 -2.41 -39.35
CA SER A 495 28.55 -1.56 -39.69
C SER A 495 27.27 -2.33 -39.35
N LYS A 496 26.10 -1.69 -39.26
CA LYS A 496 24.85 -2.40 -38.93
C LYS A 496 24.57 -3.53 -39.94
N ALA A 497 24.75 -3.25 -41.22
CA ALA A 497 24.60 -4.24 -42.28
C ALA A 497 25.67 -5.34 -42.21
N GLY A 498 26.92 -4.98 -41.92
CA GLY A 498 28.01 -5.95 -41.84
C GLY A 498 27.87 -6.89 -40.63
N LEU A 499 27.57 -6.35 -39.46
CA LEU A 499 27.27 -7.12 -38.24
C LEU A 499 26.03 -7.99 -38.42
N LYS A 500 24.94 -7.44 -38.98
CA LYS A 500 23.74 -8.22 -39.30
C LYS A 500 24.08 -9.43 -40.16
N ALA A 501 24.83 -9.22 -41.24
CA ALA A 501 25.19 -10.32 -42.13
C ALA A 501 26.19 -11.31 -41.49
N VAL A 502 26.97 -10.91 -40.48
CA VAL A 502 27.83 -11.83 -39.70
C VAL A 502 26.98 -12.69 -38.76
N LEU A 503 25.98 -12.08 -38.12
CA LEU A 503 25.09 -12.73 -37.16
C LEU A 503 24.04 -13.62 -37.84
N ASP A 504 23.46 -13.20 -38.97
CA ASP A 504 22.55 -14.04 -39.77
C ASP A 504 23.27 -15.32 -40.27
N ASP A 505 24.57 -15.25 -40.56
CA ASP A 505 25.35 -16.45 -40.94
C ASP A 505 25.61 -17.37 -39.72
N LEU A 506 25.77 -16.78 -38.52
CA LEU A 506 26.12 -17.50 -37.29
C LEU A 506 24.90 -18.16 -36.63
N LEU A 507 23.76 -17.46 -36.59
CA LEU A 507 22.57 -17.83 -35.80
C LEU A 507 21.52 -18.60 -36.64
N ALA A 508 21.97 -19.36 -37.64
CA ALA A 508 21.13 -20.08 -38.60
C ALA A 508 20.18 -19.12 -39.37
N PRO A 509 19.08 -19.52 -40.08
CA PRO A 509 18.26 -18.58 -40.87
C PRO A 509 17.36 -17.67 -39.99
N SER A 510 17.86 -17.25 -38.83
CA SER A 510 17.23 -16.28 -37.95
C SER A 510 17.48 -14.87 -38.48
N GLN A 511 16.47 -14.01 -38.41
CA GLN A 511 16.62 -12.61 -38.78
C GLN A 511 17.00 -11.83 -37.53
N VAL A 512 18.22 -11.29 -37.49
CA VAL A 512 18.61 -10.38 -36.40
C VAL A 512 18.40 -8.92 -36.74
N ARG A 513 18.18 -8.11 -35.70
CA ARG A 513 18.25 -6.66 -35.72
C ARG A 513 19.49 -6.21 -34.95
N VAL A 514 20.34 -5.42 -35.61
CA VAL A 514 21.54 -4.83 -35.00
C VAL A 514 21.35 -3.33 -34.79
N GLN A 515 21.62 -2.87 -33.57
CA GLN A 515 21.60 -1.47 -33.19
C GLN A 515 22.93 -1.09 -32.53
N GLY A 516 23.14 0.20 -32.26
CA GLY A 516 24.18 0.62 -31.33
C GLY A 516 23.92 0.07 -29.94
N TYR A 517 24.94 0.13 -29.10
CA TYR A 517 24.83 -0.22 -27.69
C TYR A 517 23.65 0.53 -27.05
N GLY A 518 22.88 -0.14 -26.20
CA GLY A 518 21.68 0.43 -25.57
C GLY A 518 20.55 0.80 -26.55
N GLY A 519 20.60 0.27 -27.78
CA GLY A 519 19.60 0.53 -28.82
C GLY A 519 19.86 1.76 -29.70
N ASP A 520 21.05 2.37 -29.63
CA ASP A 520 21.36 3.59 -30.39
C ASP A 520 21.18 3.40 -31.92
N LYS A 521 20.72 4.46 -32.59
CA LYS A 521 20.59 4.52 -34.05
C LYS A 521 21.94 4.44 -34.76
N LYS A 522 23.06 4.72 -34.09
CA LYS A 522 24.44 4.70 -34.59
C LYS A 522 25.27 3.65 -33.85
N LEU A 523 26.24 3.05 -34.55
CA LEU A 523 27.20 2.14 -33.90
C LEU A 523 28.31 2.95 -33.24
N GLY A 524 28.50 2.70 -31.93
CA GLY A 524 29.62 3.21 -31.15
C GLY A 524 30.88 2.36 -31.29
N ARG A 525 31.92 2.76 -30.55
CA ARG A 525 33.18 1.99 -30.44
C ARG A 525 33.18 1.02 -29.27
N THR A 526 32.27 1.22 -28.32
CA THR A 526 32.19 0.48 -27.06
C THR A 526 31.23 -0.69 -27.11
N GLY A 527 30.55 -0.92 -28.24
CA GLY A 527 29.64 -2.05 -28.38
C GLY A 527 28.51 -1.87 -29.39
N PHE A 528 27.64 -2.87 -29.43
CA PHE A 528 26.43 -2.93 -30.25
C PHE A 528 25.37 -3.84 -29.60
N GLN A 529 24.11 -3.62 -29.95
CA GLN A 529 22.99 -4.46 -29.50
C GLN A 529 22.57 -5.45 -30.60
N VAL A 530 22.19 -6.66 -30.20
CA VAL A 530 21.62 -7.70 -31.06
C VAL A 530 20.25 -8.09 -30.52
N ALA A 531 19.26 -8.16 -31.40
CA ALA A 531 17.95 -8.74 -31.09
C ALA A 531 17.58 -9.79 -32.13
N VAL A 532 17.08 -10.94 -31.69
CA VAL A 532 16.63 -12.02 -32.58
C VAL A 532 15.14 -11.86 -32.83
N VAL A 533 14.75 -11.42 -34.03
CA VAL A 533 13.37 -10.93 -34.26
C VAL A 533 12.51 -11.83 -35.15
N LYS A 534 13.10 -12.82 -35.83
CA LYS A 534 12.38 -13.87 -36.58
C LYS A 534 13.24 -15.12 -36.72
N GLY A 535 12.58 -16.22 -37.08
CA GLY A 535 13.22 -17.50 -37.35
C GLY A 535 13.12 -18.43 -36.15
N PRO A 536 13.84 -19.55 -36.15
CA PRO A 536 13.73 -20.59 -35.11
C PRO A 536 14.10 -20.12 -33.70
N LEU A 537 14.89 -19.05 -33.58
CA LEU A 537 15.36 -18.48 -32.31
C LEU A 537 14.53 -17.26 -31.83
N SER A 538 13.48 -16.88 -32.55
CA SER A 538 12.57 -15.82 -32.10
C SER A 538 11.62 -16.38 -31.06
N GLY A 539 11.37 -15.64 -29.98
CA GLY A 539 10.57 -16.13 -28.86
C GLY A 539 11.23 -17.22 -28.02
N THR A 540 12.56 -17.36 -28.06
CA THR A 540 13.32 -18.36 -27.27
C THR A 540 14.43 -17.68 -26.47
N ASP A 541 14.70 -18.20 -25.28
CA ASP A 541 15.86 -17.89 -24.43
C ASP A 541 17.12 -18.45 -25.13
N VAL A 542 18.09 -17.60 -25.46
CA VAL A 542 19.30 -18.02 -26.19
C VAL A 542 20.59 -17.66 -25.48
N ASP A 543 21.56 -18.58 -25.53
CA ASP A 543 22.89 -18.40 -24.95
C ASP A 543 23.54 -17.07 -25.38
N LEU A 544 24.33 -16.51 -24.47
CA LEU A 544 25.08 -15.29 -24.71
C LEU A 544 26.08 -15.44 -25.87
N LEU A 545 26.13 -14.41 -26.72
CA LEU A 545 27.20 -14.27 -27.71
C LEU A 545 28.55 -14.12 -27.02
N GLU A 546 29.56 -14.82 -27.52
CA GLU A 546 30.91 -14.65 -27.01
C GLU A 546 31.81 -13.88 -27.97
N VAL A 547 32.60 -12.94 -27.45
CA VAL A 547 33.64 -12.26 -28.22
C VAL A 547 34.93 -13.08 -28.17
N VAL A 548 35.32 -13.65 -29.31
CA VAL A 548 36.51 -14.51 -29.45
C VAL A 548 37.48 -14.00 -30.49
N ASP A 549 38.72 -14.48 -30.43
CA ASP A 549 39.84 -14.07 -31.29
C ASP A 549 40.00 -12.52 -31.45
N PRO A 550 39.91 -11.73 -30.36
CA PRO A 550 40.09 -10.29 -30.48
C PRO A 550 41.54 -9.94 -30.84
N SER A 551 41.74 -8.82 -31.53
CA SER A 551 43.04 -8.17 -31.64
C SER A 551 43.64 -7.95 -30.24
N SER A 552 44.97 -7.90 -30.09
CA SER A 552 45.63 -7.88 -28.77
C SER A 552 45.28 -6.71 -27.86
N THR A 553 44.72 -5.62 -28.38
CA THR A 553 44.27 -4.45 -27.62
C THR A 553 42.77 -4.45 -27.34
N VAL A 554 42.04 -5.46 -27.82
CA VAL A 554 40.59 -5.53 -27.77
C VAL A 554 40.18 -6.63 -26.79
N SER A 555 39.18 -6.34 -25.98
CA SER A 555 38.42 -7.34 -25.21
C SER A 555 36.94 -7.08 -25.44
N GLY A 556 36.11 -8.08 -25.14
CA GLY A 556 34.68 -7.89 -25.17
C GLY A 556 33.94 -8.96 -24.39
N SER A 557 32.71 -8.63 -24.06
CA SER A 557 31.75 -9.47 -23.34
C SER A 557 30.37 -9.26 -23.96
N ALA A 558 29.44 -10.17 -23.66
CA ALA A 558 28.04 -9.92 -23.91
C ALA A 558 27.24 -10.09 -22.63
N ALA A 559 26.11 -9.41 -22.57
CA ALA A 559 25.16 -9.50 -21.48
C ALA A 559 23.74 -9.38 -22.00
N GLU A 560 22.79 -9.96 -21.28
CA GLU A 560 21.40 -10.09 -21.67
C GLU A 560 20.58 -8.90 -21.16
N THR A 561 19.89 -8.17 -22.03
CA THR A 561 19.01 -7.04 -21.66
C THR A 561 17.54 -7.42 -21.64
N ASP A 562 17.10 -8.29 -22.56
CA ASP A 562 15.75 -8.87 -22.52
C ASP A 562 15.88 -10.38 -22.67
N ARG A 563 15.46 -11.11 -21.64
CA ARG A 563 15.34 -12.56 -21.71
C ARG A 563 14.36 -12.99 -22.79
N GLY A 564 14.82 -13.80 -23.73
CA GLY A 564 13.96 -14.44 -24.72
C GLY A 564 13.09 -15.56 -24.10
N GLY A 565 12.00 -15.93 -24.76
CA GLY A 565 11.16 -17.06 -24.29
C GLY A 565 9.90 -16.65 -23.53
N PRO A 566 9.25 -17.62 -22.85
CA PRO A 566 8.08 -17.37 -22.02
C PRO A 566 8.33 -16.28 -20.97
N LEU A 567 7.33 -15.43 -20.73
CA LEU A 567 7.44 -14.36 -19.73
C LEU A 567 7.23 -14.91 -18.32
N ALA A 568 7.91 -14.30 -17.34
CA ALA A 568 7.84 -14.69 -15.93
C ALA A 568 6.85 -13.83 -15.13
N ASN A 569 5.74 -13.40 -15.74
CA ASN A 569 4.77 -12.52 -15.06
C ASN A 569 4.06 -13.19 -13.87
N GLY A 570 4.09 -14.53 -13.79
CA GLY A 570 3.59 -15.28 -12.64
C GLY A 570 4.61 -15.55 -11.52
N GLY A 571 5.82 -14.99 -11.62
CA GLY A 571 6.96 -15.28 -10.73
C GLY A 571 7.85 -16.39 -11.28
N ASP A 572 9.08 -16.49 -10.76
CA ASP A 572 10.01 -17.58 -11.10
C ASP A 572 9.65 -18.87 -10.35
N VAL A 573 9.10 -18.72 -9.13
CA VAL A 573 8.67 -19.81 -8.27
C VAL A 573 7.22 -19.59 -7.85
N VAL A 574 6.40 -20.65 -7.95
CA VAL A 574 5.01 -20.68 -7.51
C VAL A 574 4.81 -21.86 -6.59
N GLU A 575 4.41 -21.60 -5.35
CA GLU A 575 4.33 -22.58 -4.27
C GLU A 575 2.94 -22.61 -3.65
N THR A 576 2.64 -23.67 -2.91
CA THR A 576 1.36 -23.85 -2.21
C THR A 576 1.64 -24.21 -0.75
N PRO A 577 1.90 -23.22 0.12
CA PRO A 577 2.39 -23.44 1.49
C PRO A 577 1.42 -24.21 2.40
N GLY A 578 0.14 -24.26 2.03
CA GLY A 578 -0.89 -25.05 2.73
C GLY A 578 -2.10 -24.23 3.17
N ASN A 579 -1.96 -22.89 3.19
CA ASN A 579 -3.07 -21.97 3.43
C ASN A 579 -4.12 -22.05 2.31
N ARG A 580 -5.39 -21.77 2.65
CA ARG A 580 -6.52 -21.74 1.72
C ARG A 580 -7.31 -20.46 1.90
N ALA A 581 -7.75 -19.90 0.77
CA ALA A 581 -8.46 -18.64 0.75
C ALA A 581 -9.74 -18.69 1.62
N PRO A 582 -10.06 -17.60 2.33
CA PRO A 582 -11.23 -17.56 3.20
C PRO A 582 -12.54 -17.62 2.41
N ALA A 583 -13.64 -17.85 3.12
CA ALA A 583 -15.00 -17.71 2.60
C ALA A 583 -15.65 -16.44 3.14
N VAL A 584 -16.32 -15.67 2.29
CA VAL A 584 -17.05 -14.46 2.68
C VAL A 584 -18.56 -14.65 2.61
N GLU A 585 -19.26 -14.15 3.62
CA GLU A 585 -20.71 -14.02 3.66
C GLU A 585 -21.08 -12.53 3.67
N VAL A 586 -21.93 -12.12 2.72
CA VAL A 586 -22.46 -10.76 2.62
C VAL A 586 -23.97 -10.74 2.84
N PRO A 587 -24.52 -9.62 3.34
CA PRO A 587 -25.95 -9.48 3.51
C PRO A 587 -26.68 -9.47 2.16
N ALA A 588 -27.99 -9.74 2.17
CA ALA A 588 -28.78 -9.83 0.95
C ALA A 588 -28.93 -8.47 0.24
N SER A 589 -29.04 -8.44 -1.08
CA SER A 589 -29.41 -7.21 -1.79
C SER A 589 -30.77 -6.66 -1.34
N ALA A 590 -30.86 -5.34 -1.16
CA ALA A 590 -32.10 -4.64 -0.79
C ALA A 590 -32.31 -3.38 -1.65
N THR A 591 -33.48 -2.77 -1.50
CA THR A 591 -33.74 -1.40 -2.00
C THR A 591 -33.75 -0.46 -0.80
N ILE A 592 -32.94 0.59 -0.86
CA ILE A 592 -32.80 1.62 0.18
C ILE A 592 -33.31 2.98 -0.31
N PRO A 593 -33.75 3.86 0.60
CA PRO A 593 -34.10 5.24 0.26
C PRO A 593 -32.86 6.11 -0.03
N THR A 594 -33.06 7.23 -0.73
CA THR A 594 -32.02 8.25 -0.91
C THR A 594 -31.73 8.99 0.41
N GLY A 595 -30.53 9.58 0.53
CA GLY A 595 -30.19 10.49 1.62
C GLY A 595 -30.34 9.91 3.02
N THR A 596 -30.22 8.59 3.20
CA THR A 596 -30.49 7.94 4.49
C THR A 596 -29.33 7.04 4.90
N PRO A 597 -28.80 7.15 6.13
CA PRO A 597 -27.77 6.26 6.66
C PRO A 597 -28.16 4.79 6.65
N PHE A 598 -27.17 3.90 6.49
CA PHE A 598 -27.37 2.46 6.53
C PHE A 598 -26.16 1.73 7.13
N THR A 599 -26.38 0.55 7.69
CA THR A 599 -25.30 -0.32 8.20
C THR A 599 -25.30 -1.63 7.41
N LEU A 600 -24.12 -2.07 6.99
CA LEU A 600 -23.90 -3.38 6.42
C LEU A 600 -23.10 -4.23 7.41
N THR A 601 -23.51 -5.49 7.57
CA THR A 601 -22.79 -6.48 8.38
C THR A 601 -22.67 -7.74 7.53
N GLY A 602 -21.44 -8.15 7.26
CA GLY A 602 -21.15 -9.45 6.66
C GLY A 602 -20.42 -10.35 7.64
N GLY A 603 -19.53 -11.17 7.11
CA GLY A 603 -18.60 -12.00 7.89
C GLY A 603 -17.83 -12.91 6.98
N GLY A 604 -17.05 -13.79 7.58
CA GLY A 604 -16.31 -14.82 6.85
C GLY A 604 -15.94 -15.99 7.74
N SER A 605 -15.39 -17.02 7.11
CA SER A 605 -14.83 -18.17 7.78
C SER A 605 -13.62 -18.65 7.02
N ASP A 606 -12.59 -19.05 7.74
CA ASP A 606 -11.42 -19.71 7.17
C ASP A 606 -11.45 -21.23 7.43
N VAL A 607 -11.00 -22.03 6.47
CA VAL A 607 -11.02 -23.50 6.57
C VAL A 607 -9.81 -24.06 7.33
N ASP A 608 -8.72 -23.32 7.36
CA ASP A 608 -7.51 -23.60 8.12
C ASP A 608 -7.62 -23.03 9.56
N GLY A 609 -8.56 -22.10 9.77
CA GLY A 609 -8.99 -21.62 11.09
C GLY A 609 -8.38 -20.28 11.47
N ASP A 610 -7.82 -19.58 10.50
CA ASP A 610 -7.21 -18.27 10.66
C ASP A 610 -8.23 -17.19 11.03
N ALA A 611 -7.77 -16.23 11.81
CA ALA A 611 -8.57 -15.09 12.20
C ALA A 611 -8.61 -14.07 11.05
N LEU A 612 -9.81 -13.58 10.76
CA LEU A 612 -10.04 -12.72 9.59
C LEU A 612 -10.13 -11.25 9.98
N VAL A 613 -9.56 -10.39 9.14
CA VAL A 613 -9.82 -8.95 9.14
C VAL A 613 -10.61 -8.56 7.90
N TYR A 614 -11.36 -7.47 7.99
CA TYR A 614 -12.35 -7.08 7.01
C TYR A 614 -12.19 -5.62 6.56
N THR A 615 -12.47 -5.38 5.29
CA THR A 615 -12.71 -4.02 4.77
C THR A 615 -13.99 -3.99 3.95
N TRP A 616 -14.72 -2.88 4.07
CA TRP A 616 -15.89 -2.59 3.24
C TRP A 616 -15.56 -1.44 2.29
N GLU A 617 -15.73 -1.66 0.99
CA GLU A 617 -15.49 -0.64 -0.04
C GLU A 617 -16.67 -0.54 -1.01
N GLN A 618 -16.83 0.63 -1.63
CA GLN A 618 -17.79 0.81 -2.71
C GLN A 618 -17.11 0.48 -4.05
N ASP A 619 -17.64 -0.48 -4.80
CA ASP A 619 -17.10 -0.94 -6.10
C ASP A 619 -17.82 -0.30 -7.30
N ASP A 620 -18.42 0.88 -7.11
CA ASP A 620 -19.02 1.65 -8.20
C ASP A 620 -17.96 2.51 -8.88
N ARG A 621 -17.62 2.18 -10.12
CA ARG A 621 -16.62 2.95 -10.88
C ARG A 621 -17.15 4.29 -11.37
N GLY A 622 -16.32 5.32 -11.22
CA GLY A 622 -16.58 6.63 -11.82
C GLY A 622 -16.59 6.61 -13.34
N GLY A 623 -17.38 7.48 -13.96
CA GLY A 623 -17.45 7.66 -15.41
C GLY A 623 -16.16 8.20 -16.04
N GLU A 624 -16.19 8.63 -17.30
CA GLU A 624 -14.96 9.03 -18.02
C GLU A 624 -14.27 10.29 -17.42
N SER A 625 -15.03 11.19 -16.79
CA SER A 625 -14.53 12.50 -16.37
C SER A 625 -14.13 12.62 -14.89
N GLY A 626 -14.31 11.56 -14.09
CA GLY A 626 -14.12 11.63 -12.63
C GLY A 626 -15.09 12.59 -11.93
N THR A 627 -14.95 12.74 -10.62
CA THR A 627 -15.71 13.71 -9.83
C THR A 627 -14.86 14.20 -8.66
N GLY A 628 -14.71 15.52 -8.52
CA GLY A 628 -13.97 16.12 -7.42
C GLY A 628 -14.56 15.73 -6.05
N LEU A 629 -13.71 15.72 -5.01
CA LEU A 629 -14.12 15.32 -3.67
C LEU A 629 -15.23 16.22 -3.16
N VAL A 630 -15.03 17.53 -3.20
CA VAL A 630 -15.96 18.54 -2.67
C VAL A 630 -17.07 18.97 -3.65
N ASP A 631 -17.37 18.15 -4.66
CA ASP A 631 -18.51 18.37 -5.55
C ASP A 631 -19.82 17.94 -4.88
N GLN A 632 -20.84 18.81 -4.93
CA GLN A 632 -22.19 18.53 -4.43
C GLN A 632 -23.00 17.65 -5.37
N THR A 633 -22.58 17.52 -6.64
CA THR A 633 -23.29 16.82 -7.70
C THR A 633 -22.56 15.54 -8.07
N LYS A 634 -22.73 14.49 -7.26
CA LYS A 634 -22.17 13.16 -7.52
C LYS A 634 -23.24 12.26 -8.14
N THR A 635 -23.15 12.02 -9.45
CA THR A 635 -24.17 11.26 -10.21
C THR A 635 -23.79 9.81 -10.51
N ASP A 636 -22.51 9.47 -10.35
CA ASP A 636 -21.95 8.12 -10.54
C ASP A 636 -20.66 7.98 -9.73
N GLY A 637 -20.09 6.77 -9.73
CA GLY A 637 -18.83 6.48 -9.07
C GLY A 637 -18.90 6.39 -7.54
N PRO A 638 -17.73 6.38 -6.88
CA PRO A 638 -17.64 6.17 -5.45
C PRO A 638 -18.07 7.41 -4.65
N LEU A 639 -18.88 7.17 -3.62
CA LEU A 639 -19.42 8.14 -2.68
C LEU A 639 -18.85 7.98 -1.27
N PHE A 640 -18.35 6.78 -0.93
CA PHE A 640 -17.85 6.42 0.39
C PHE A 640 -16.38 6.01 0.30
N ARG A 641 -15.53 6.58 1.15
CA ARG A 641 -14.13 6.15 1.37
C ARG A 641 -14.07 4.72 1.92
N MET A 642 -12.89 4.08 1.91
CA MET A 642 -12.78 2.68 2.37
C MET A 642 -12.87 2.50 3.90
N PHE A 643 -12.28 3.40 4.67
CA PHE A 643 -12.31 3.32 6.13
C PHE A 643 -13.26 4.35 6.73
N ASP A 644 -13.72 4.06 7.95
CA ASP A 644 -14.69 4.89 8.67
C ASP A 644 -14.15 6.25 9.10
N SER A 645 -12.83 6.44 9.08
CA SER A 645 -12.19 7.65 9.57
C SER A 645 -11.19 8.24 8.59
N TYR A 646 -11.09 9.57 8.61
CA TYR A 646 -9.97 10.26 7.99
C TYR A 646 -8.70 9.97 8.76
N ALA A 647 -7.63 9.62 8.05
CA ALA A 647 -6.30 9.43 8.61
C ALA A 647 -5.55 10.78 8.67
N PRO A 648 -5.38 11.44 9.84
CA PRO A 648 -4.67 12.71 9.95
C PRO A 648 -3.15 12.51 9.97
N VAL A 649 -2.60 11.91 8.92
CA VAL A 649 -1.17 11.65 8.79
C VAL A 649 -0.42 12.95 8.43
N THR A 650 0.71 13.21 9.07
CA THR A 650 1.52 14.42 8.78
C THR A 650 2.68 14.08 7.85
N PRO A 651 3.25 15.04 7.11
CA PRO A 651 4.42 14.77 6.26
C PRO A 651 5.65 14.22 6.99
N ALA A 652 5.90 14.62 8.25
CA ALA A 652 6.93 13.94 9.07
C ALA A 652 6.50 12.55 9.53
N GLY A 653 5.20 12.36 9.68
CA GLY A 653 4.59 11.09 10.02
C GLY A 653 4.83 10.01 8.96
N THR A 654 5.01 10.36 7.70
CA THR A 654 5.21 9.31 6.68
C THR A 654 6.62 8.84 6.52
N LEU A 655 7.60 9.65 6.91
CA LEU A 655 8.98 9.20 6.95
C LEU A 655 9.20 8.11 8.01
N GLN A 656 8.18 7.78 8.78
CA GLN A 656 8.16 6.72 9.78
C GLN A 656 7.71 5.45 9.10
N TYR A 657 8.25 4.29 9.51
CA TYR A 657 7.79 3.01 8.96
C TYR A 657 6.34 2.70 9.21
N GLU A 658 5.62 3.49 10.03
CA GLU A 658 4.17 3.54 10.02
C GLU A 658 3.63 4.86 10.51
N SER A 659 2.72 5.39 9.71
CA SER A 659 2.40 6.79 9.80
C SER A 659 1.29 7.05 10.82
N PRO A 660 1.42 8.12 11.65
CA PRO A 660 0.43 8.52 12.62
C PRO A 660 -1.00 8.63 12.10
N GLY A 661 -1.87 7.75 12.57
CA GLY A 661 -3.30 7.81 12.26
C GLY A 661 -3.69 7.14 10.95
N GLU A 662 -2.80 6.34 10.36
CA GLU A 662 -3.17 5.37 9.31
C GLU A 662 -4.30 4.46 9.78
N ASN A 663 -5.24 4.19 8.88
CA ASN A 663 -6.32 3.26 9.11
C ASN A 663 -5.86 1.82 8.89
N GLN A 664 -6.50 0.87 9.59
CA GLN A 664 -6.20 -0.55 9.49
C GLN A 664 -7.48 -1.36 9.36
N ALA A 665 -7.41 -2.48 8.64
CA ALA A 665 -8.48 -3.48 8.63
C ALA A 665 -8.66 -4.07 10.03
N THR A 666 -9.90 -4.38 10.42
CA THR A 666 -10.20 -4.90 11.77
C THR A 666 -11.00 -6.19 11.70
N GLY A 667 -11.12 -6.88 12.83
CA GLY A 667 -11.99 -8.06 12.95
C GLY A 667 -13.50 -7.76 12.92
N ASP A 668 -13.93 -6.50 12.85
CA ASP A 668 -15.36 -6.15 12.74
C ASP A 668 -15.81 -6.19 11.27
N PRO A 669 -16.71 -7.12 10.89
CA PRO A 669 -17.25 -7.18 9.54
C PRO A 669 -18.43 -6.22 9.31
N SER A 670 -18.68 -5.29 10.23
CA SER A 670 -19.76 -4.29 10.14
C SER A 670 -19.22 -2.91 9.83
N ARG A 671 -19.95 -2.17 9.00
CA ARG A 671 -19.66 -0.77 8.69
C ARG A 671 -20.93 0.05 8.54
N THR A 672 -20.91 1.28 9.02
CA THR A 672 -22.02 2.25 8.86
C THR A 672 -21.63 3.29 7.80
N PHE A 673 -22.61 3.68 6.98
CA PHE A 673 -22.43 4.63 5.89
C PHE A 673 -23.48 5.76 5.98
N PRO A 674 -23.08 7.01 6.26
CA PRO A 674 -21.72 7.42 6.66
C PRO A 674 -21.29 6.78 7.99
N ASP A 675 -20.02 6.91 8.38
CA ASP A 675 -19.53 6.39 9.65
C ASP A 675 -20.40 6.85 10.84
N LEU A 676 -20.46 6.03 11.88
CA LEU A 676 -21.42 6.23 12.97
C LEU A 676 -21.19 7.56 13.70
N ASP A 677 -19.92 7.96 13.91
CA ASP A 677 -19.61 9.22 14.58
C ASP A 677 -20.07 10.42 13.74
N GLN A 678 -19.92 10.36 12.42
CA GLN A 678 -20.43 11.36 11.50
C GLN A 678 -21.98 11.44 11.51
N VAL A 679 -22.66 10.30 11.58
CA VAL A 679 -24.12 10.25 11.75
C VAL A 679 -24.54 10.88 13.07
N LEU A 680 -23.87 10.54 14.17
CA LEU A 680 -24.18 11.07 15.52
C LEU A 680 -23.90 12.57 15.65
N ALA A 681 -22.91 13.09 14.92
CA ALA A 681 -22.60 14.51 14.84
C ALA A 681 -23.54 15.29 13.90
N GLY A 682 -24.41 14.60 13.15
CA GLY A 682 -25.25 15.21 12.12
C GLY A 682 -24.44 15.79 10.94
N ASN A 683 -23.19 15.38 10.77
CA ASN A 683 -22.28 15.89 9.73
C ASN A 683 -22.49 15.14 8.40
N THR A 684 -23.74 15.02 7.96
CA THR A 684 -24.10 14.30 6.74
C THR A 684 -24.94 15.17 5.81
N ASN A 685 -25.09 14.75 4.57
CA ASN A 685 -26.04 15.36 3.63
C ASN A 685 -27.48 14.79 3.78
N ALA A 686 -27.81 14.03 4.83
CA ALA A 686 -29.11 13.37 4.98
C ALA A 686 -30.28 14.35 5.04
N ALA A 687 -30.19 15.36 5.92
CA ALA A 687 -31.29 16.30 6.17
C ALA A 687 -31.49 17.33 5.05
N THR A 688 -30.42 17.68 4.32
CA THR A 688 -30.39 18.81 3.38
C THR A 688 -30.18 18.40 1.93
N GLY A 689 -29.70 17.18 1.69
CA GLY A 689 -29.22 16.72 0.38
C GLY A 689 -27.86 17.31 -0.03
N THR A 690 -27.23 18.15 0.80
CA THR A 690 -25.97 18.83 0.47
C THR A 690 -25.05 18.95 1.69
N CYS A 691 -23.74 18.80 1.48
CA CYS A 691 -22.75 19.15 2.50
C CYS A 691 -22.60 20.66 2.65
N PRO A 692 -21.97 21.18 3.72
CA PRO A 692 -21.70 22.61 3.81
C PRO A 692 -20.76 23.07 2.68
N ARG A 693 -20.84 24.35 2.34
CA ARG A 693 -20.10 24.91 1.20
C ARG A 693 -18.57 24.83 1.43
N PRO A 694 -17.79 24.23 0.51
CA PRO A 694 -16.35 24.16 0.64
C PRO A 694 -15.69 25.55 0.45
N PRO A 695 -14.49 25.77 1.03
CA PRO A 695 -13.70 26.96 0.78
C PRO A 695 -13.24 27.04 -0.68
N ALA A 696 -12.88 28.23 -1.14
CA ALA A 696 -12.29 28.39 -2.47
C ALA A 696 -10.93 27.69 -2.55
N VAL A 697 -10.64 27.12 -3.72
CA VAL A 697 -9.37 26.46 -4.03
C VAL A 697 -8.20 27.43 -3.76
N PRO A 698 -7.18 27.02 -2.98
CA PRO A 698 -6.00 27.84 -2.73
C PRO A 698 -5.27 28.21 -4.03
N THR A 699 -4.75 29.44 -4.11
CA THR A 699 -3.93 29.87 -5.26
C THR A 699 -2.50 29.32 -5.22
N GLU A 700 -2.03 28.87 -4.07
CA GLU A 700 -0.65 28.39 -3.84
C GLU A 700 -0.53 26.86 -3.82
N GLY A 701 -1.59 26.13 -4.20
CA GLY A 701 -1.65 24.66 -4.14
C GLY A 701 -2.07 24.12 -2.78
N GLY A 702 -2.16 22.79 -2.68
CA GLY A 702 -2.60 22.07 -1.47
C GLY A 702 -4.10 22.12 -1.19
N SER A 703 -4.49 21.62 -0.02
CA SER A 703 -5.88 21.55 0.45
C SER A 703 -6.11 22.49 1.63
N ASN A 704 -7.18 23.28 1.61
CA ASN A 704 -7.67 24.05 2.75
C ASN A 704 -9.06 23.60 3.22
N VAL A 705 -9.50 22.41 2.77
CA VAL A 705 -10.79 21.83 3.16
C VAL A 705 -10.70 21.34 4.61
N PRO A 706 -11.51 21.87 5.54
CA PRO A 706 -11.57 21.36 6.92
C PRO A 706 -11.98 19.89 6.95
N ILE A 707 -11.49 19.15 7.96
CA ILE A 707 -11.75 17.70 8.10
C ILE A 707 -13.25 17.43 8.08
N GLU A 708 -14.04 18.19 8.83
CA GLU A 708 -15.49 18.01 8.94
C GLU A 708 -16.20 18.15 7.58
N LEU A 709 -15.74 19.07 6.72
CA LEU A 709 -16.27 19.16 5.36
C LEU A 709 -15.84 17.97 4.53
N ARG A 710 -14.59 17.54 4.69
CA ARG A 710 -14.04 16.38 4.00
C ARG A 710 -14.83 15.11 4.31
N GLU A 711 -15.11 14.83 5.58
CA GLU A 711 -15.93 13.69 6.02
C GLU A 711 -17.27 13.66 5.29
N CYS A 712 -18.00 14.79 5.29
CA CYS A 712 -19.31 14.87 4.63
C CYS A 712 -19.25 14.54 3.13
N PHE A 713 -18.20 15.00 2.44
CA PHE A 713 -18.03 14.79 1.00
C PHE A 713 -17.42 13.42 0.64
N ALA A 714 -16.66 12.83 1.57
CA ALA A 714 -16.02 11.53 1.45
C ALA A 714 -16.97 10.37 1.79
N GLU A 715 -18.07 10.66 2.50
CA GLU A 715 -19.13 9.73 2.84
C GLU A 715 -20.50 10.33 2.47
N PHE A 716 -20.69 10.56 1.17
CA PHE A 716 -21.83 11.31 0.66
C PHE A 716 -23.03 10.40 0.38
N LEU A 717 -24.15 10.57 1.09
CA LEU A 717 -25.34 9.75 0.85
C LEU A 717 -25.90 9.97 -0.57
N PRO A 718 -26.38 8.91 -1.25
CA PRO A 718 -26.85 9.00 -2.63
C PRO A 718 -28.09 9.89 -2.73
N THR A 719 -28.09 10.78 -3.72
CA THR A 719 -29.26 11.59 -4.10
C THR A 719 -30.12 10.86 -5.14
N ALA A 720 -31.28 11.43 -5.49
CA ALA A 720 -32.16 10.88 -6.52
C ALA A 720 -31.53 10.85 -7.93
N ASP A 721 -30.47 11.65 -8.16
CA ASP A 721 -29.76 11.73 -9.44
C ASP A 721 -28.61 10.71 -9.55
N TYR A 722 -28.27 10.01 -8.46
CA TYR A 722 -27.18 9.04 -8.45
C TYR A 722 -27.57 7.76 -9.22
N THR A 723 -26.64 7.22 -10.01
CA THR A 723 -26.89 6.09 -10.91
C THR A 723 -26.01 4.86 -10.65
N GLY A 724 -24.92 4.97 -9.88
CA GLY A 724 -23.97 3.88 -9.58
C GLY A 724 -22.84 3.75 -10.61
N ASP A 725 -22.26 2.54 -10.73
CA ASP A 725 -21.29 2.21 -11.79
C ASP A 725 -21.84 2.51 -13.21
N ARG A 726 -21.21 3.49 -13.88
CA ARG A 726 -21.58 3.91 -15.23
C ARG A 726 -20.97 3.05 -16.33
N LEU A 727 -19.87 2.34 -16.04
CA LEU A 727 -19.13 1.56 -17.03
C LEU A 727 -19.76 0.20 -17.30
N THR A 728 -20.45 -0.40 -16.32
CA THR A 728 -21.22 -1.64 -16.53
C THR A 728 -22.66 -1.43 -16.99
N GLY A 729 -23.15 -0.17 -17.00
CA GLY A 729 -24.50 0.16 -17.42
C GLY A 729 -25.54 -0.38 -16.44
N ASN A 730 -25.76 0.33 -15.34
CA ASN A 730 -26.79 -0.03 -14.37
C ASN A 730 -28.20 0.11 -14.96
N ALA A 731 -28.98 -0.98 -14.94
CA ALA A 731 -30.39 -0.95 -15.35
C ALA A 731 -31.28 -0.15 -14.38
N GLN A 732 -30.86 0.01 -13.13
CA GLN A 732 -31.49 0.80 -12.08
C GLN A 732 -30.40 1.42 -11.19
N PRO A 733 -30.61 2.65 -10.66
CA PRO A 733 -29.75 3.26 -9.65
C PRO A 733 -29.41 2.30 -8.51
N SER A 734 -28.13 2.19 -8.18
CA SER A 734 -27.68 1.31 -7.10
C SER A 734 -26.28 1.67 -6.63
N LEU A 735 -26.00 1.30 -5.38
CA LEU A 735 -24.66 1.19 -4.83
C LEU A 735 -24.23 -0.29 -4.87
N THR A 736 -22.98 -0.55 -5.22
CA THR A 736 -22.34 -1.86 -5.10
C THR A 736 -21.29 -1.78 -4.02
N PHE A 737 -21.48 -2.50 -2.93
CA PHE A 737 -20.49 -2.61 -1.87
C PHE A 737 -19.84 -3.98 -1.90
N ARG A 738 -18.57 -4.01 -1.54
CA ARG A 738 -17.77 -5.21 -1.44
C ARG A 738 -17.23 -5.34 -0.03
N LEU A 739 -17.38 -6.54 0.53
CA LEU A 739 -16.68 -6.97 1.74
C LEU A 739 -15.51 -7.84 1.33
N THR A 740 -14.30 -7.45 1.73
CA THR A 740 -13.09 -8.24 1.54
C THR A 740 -12.63 -8.78 2.89
N ALA A 741 -12.41 -10.10 2.97
CA ALA A 741 -11.84 -10.77 4.13
C ALA A 741 -10.41 -11.22 3.82
N ARG A 742 -9.53 -11.08 4.80
CA ARG A 742 -8.11 -11.44 4.73
C ARG A 742 -7.74 -12.34 5.89
N ASP A 743 -7.03 -13.42 5.61
CA ASP A 743 -6.51 -14.33 6.63
C ASP A 743 -5.12 -13.95 7.15
N LEU A 744 -4.43 -13.02 6.47
CA LEU A 744 -3.04 -12.58 6.68
C LEU A 744 -2.07 -13.71 7.09
N ASP A 745 -2.20 -14.89 6.50
CA ASP A 745 -1.25 -15.98 6.74
C ASP A 745 0.18 -15.51 6.42
N PRO A 746 1.16 -15.69 7.33
CA PRO A 746 2.49 -15.12 7.19
C PRO A 746 3.29 -15.74 6.03
N GLN A 747 2.88 -16.90 5.51
CA GLN A 747 3.56 -17.58 4.42
C GLN A 747 2.94 -17.22 3.08
N ALA A 748 1.61 -17.18 3.01
CA ALA A 748 0.85 -16.82 1.82
C ALA A 748 -0.56 -16.30 2.19
N GLY A 749 -0.69 -14.98 2.33
CA GLY A 749 -1.96 -14.33 2.65
C GLY A 749 -3.06 -14.63 1.62
N GLY A 750 -4.20 -15.11 2.11
CA GLY A 750 -5.39 -15.38 1.34
C GLY A 750 -6.43 -14.28 1.48
N THR A 751 -7.05 -13.93 0.35
CA THR A 751 -8.15 -12.98 0.29
C THR A 751 -9.36 -13.60 -0.38
N ALA A 752 -10.54 -13.17 0.04
CA ALA A 752 -11.80 -13.44 -0.65
C ALA A 752 -12.74 -12.27 -0.46
N TYR A 753 -13.70 -12.11 -1.37
CA TYR A 753 -14.69 -11.04 -1.28
C TYR A 753 -16.10 -11.49 -1.63
N GLY A 754 -17.06 -10.68 -1.20
CA GLY A 754 -18.46 -10.78 -1.60
C GLY A 754 -19.05 -9.41 -1.90
N ASP A 755 -19.96 -9.35 -2.88
CA ASP A 755 -20.62 -8.12 -3.29
C ASP A 755 -22.08 -8.08 -2.81
N VAL A 756 -22.48 -6.95 -2.23
CA VAL A 756 -23.87 -6.61 -1.96
C VAL A 756 -24.29 -5.41 -2.79
N ARG A 757 -25.36 -5.59 -3.57
CA ARG A 757 -25.97 -4.51 -4.35
C ARG A 757 -27.18 -3.91 -3.62
N LEU A 758 -27.12 -2.62 -3.34
CA LEU A 758 -28.21 -1.83 -2.77
C LEU A 758 -28.86 -1.00 -3.88
N ARG A 759 -30.08 -1.33 -4.28
CA ARG A 759 -30.84 -0.50 -5.23
C ARG A 759 -31.32 0.77 -4.54
N ILE A 760 -31.36 1.86 -5.26
CA ILE A 760 -31.87 3.13 -4.74
C ILE A 760 -33.30 3.34 -5.28
N ASP A 761 -34.24 3.62 -4.38
CA ASP A 761 -35.55 4.14 -4.77
C ASP A 761 -35.52 5.67 -4.73
N PRO A 762 -35.41 6.36 -5.89
CA PRO A 762 -35.28 7.82 -5.95
C PRO A 762 -36.56 8.56 -5.54
N THR A 763 -37.64 7.83 -5.21
CA THR A 763 -38.93 8.40 -4.78
C THR A 763 -39.14 8.32 -3.26
N THR A 764 -38.16 7.81 -2.51
CA THR A 764 -38.22 7.66 -1.05
C THR A 764 -36.99 8.23 -0.35
N GLY A 765 -37.16 8.62 0.90
CA GLY A 765 -36.14 9.27 1.71
C GLY A 765 -36.12 10.80 1.59
N PRO A 766 -35.31 11.47 2.42
CA PRO A 766 -34.53 10.89 3.52
C PRO A 766 -35.43 10.42 4.69
N PHE A 767 -35.12 9.27 5.28
CA PHE A 767 -35.78 8.82 6.52
C PHE A 767 -35.11 9.52 7.71
N LEU A 768 -35.88 10.27 8.50
CA LEU A 768 -35.31 11.14 9.54
C LEU A 768 -36.05 11.00 10.88
N VAL A 769 -35.34 10.78 11.98
CA VAL A 769 -35.85 10.96 13.33
C VAL A 769 -36.10 12.45 13.56
N THR A 770 -37.30 12.80 14.01
CA THR A 770 -37.71 14.21 14.22
C THR A 770 -37.99 14.53 15.68
N GLY A 771 -38.05 13.52 16.54
CA GLY A 771 -38.28 13.65 17.96
C GLY A 771 -36.98 13.56 18.76
N LYS A 772 -36.85 14.40 19.79
CA LYS A 772 -35.69 14.45 20.72
C LYS A 772 -34.37 14.91 20.05
N ASN A 773 -34.45 15.75 19.03
CA ASN A 773 -33.27 16.29 18.31
C ASN A 773 -32.70 17.58 18.93
N ALA A 774 -33.37 18.19 19.92
CA ALA A 774 -32.92 19.44 20.51
C ALA A 774 -31.98 19.19 21.70
N GLU A 775 -30.91 19.99 21.81
CA GLU A 775 -30.07 20.02 23.02
C GLU A 775 -30.92 20.20 24.29
N GLY A 776 -30.63 19.39 25.31
CA GLY A 776 -31.37 19.42 26.57
C GLY A 776 -32.75 18.76 26.51
N ALA A 777 -33.07 18.02 25.45
CA ALA A 777 -34.24 17.14 25.43
C ALA A 777 -34.17 16.17 26.62
N ALA A 778 -35.22 16.14 27.44
CA ALA A 778 -35.26 15.30 28.63
C ALA A 778 -36.46 14.34 28.60
N SER A 779 -36.29 13.21 29.28
CA SER A 779 -37.30 12.17 29.48
C SER A 779 -37.21 11.64 30.92
N VAL A 780 -38.29 11.08 31.45
CA VAL A 780 -38.31 10.54 32.82
C VAL A 780 -38.59 9.05 32.79
N ALA A 781 -37.76 8.27 33.48
CA ALA A 781 -37.92 6.82 33.60
C ALA A 781 -39.34 6.43 34.07
N GLY A 782 -39.88 5.39 33.45
CA GLY A 782 -41.24 4.88 33.70
C GLY A 782 -42.37 5.73 33.12
N ARG A 783 -42.09 6.90 32.52
CA ARG A 783 -43.09 7.69 31.78
C ARG A 783 -43.17 7.23 30.32
N THR A 784 -44.35 7.42 29.75
CA THR A 784 -44.62 7.17 28.33
C THR A 784 -44.57 8.46 27.53
N GLU A 785 -43.87 8.45 26.40
CA GLU A 785 -43.81 9.59 25.47
C GLU A 785 -43.87 9.11 24.02
N SER A 786 -44.31 9.99 23.12
CA SER A 786 -44.33 9.71 21.70
C SER A 786 -43.00 10.12 21.05
N LEU A 787 -42.41 9.18 20.31
CA LEU A 787 -41.29 9.41 19.40
C LEU A 787 -41.81 9.53 17.98
N THR A 788 -41.20 10.41 17.19
CA THR A 788 -41.63 10.72 15.82
C THR A 788 -40.47 10.67 14.84
N TRP A 789 -40.78 10.34 13.60
CA TRP A 789 -39.85 10.33 12.47
C TRP A 789 -40.59 10.67 11.18
N ASP A 790 -39.89 11.26 10.22
CA ASP A 790 -40.38 11.39 8.86
C ASP A 790 -40.24 10.05 8.13
N VAL A 791 -41.39 9.49 7.73
CA VAL A 791 -41.44 8.23 7.00
C VAL A 791 -40.89 8.39 5.59
N ALA A 792 -41.03 9.56 4.95
CA ALA A 792 -40.53 9.87 3.61
C ALA A 792 -40.75 8.75 2.56
N GLY A 793 -41.94 8.14 2.55
CA GLY A 793 -42.28 7.05 1.61
C GLY A 793 -41.66 5.67 1.91
N THR A 794 -40.72 5.56 2.84
CA THR A 794 -39.96 4.33 3.15
C THR A 794 -40.78 3.15 3.67
N ARG A 795 -42.07 3.35 3.98
CA ARG A 795 -43.00 2.27 4.33
C ARG A 795 -43.15 1.23 3.21
N SER A 796 -42.94 1.62 1.94
CA SER A 796 -42.89 0.70 0.80
C SER A 796 -41.69 -0.24 0.87
N LEU A 797 -40.57 0.22 1.44
CA LEU A 797 -39.30 -0.50 1.57
C LEU A 797 -39.22 -1.31 2.87
N ALA A 798 -39.72 -0.77 3.98
CA ALA A 798 -39.83 -1.45 5.27
C ALA A 798 -41.14 -1.09 5.97
N ARG A 799 -42.02 -2.10 6.13
CA ARG A 799 -43.35 -1.90 6.75
C ARG A 799 -43.28 -1.68 8.26
N GLN A 800 -42.17 -2.06 8.89
CA GLN A 800 -41.96 -2.00 10.32
C GLN A 800 -40.59 -1.39 10.62
N VAL A 801 -40.50 -0.72 11.77
CA VAL A 801 -39.24 -0.21 12.35
C VAL A 801 -39.04 -0.78 13.75
N ARG A 802 -37.79 -0.76 14.20
CA ARG A 802 -37.38 -1.00 15.58
C ARG A 802 -36.87 0.32 16.16
N ILE A 803 -37.15 0.53 17.45
CA ILE A 803 -36.69 1.69 18.20
C ILE A 803 -35.80 1.18 19.33
N THR A 804 -34.54 1.61 19.32
CA THR A 804 -33.54 1.27 20.33
C THR A 804 -32.96 2.52 20.99
N LEU A 805 -32.42 2.34 22.19
CA LEU A 805 -31.85 3.37 23.04
C LEU A 805 -30.38 3.04 23.33
N SER A 806 -29.54 4.04 23.12
CA SER A 806 -28.17 4.14 23.61
C SER A 806 -28.14 4.95 24.90
N THR A 807 -27.16 4.64 25.75
CA THR A 807 -26.83 5.42 26.95
C THR A 807 -25.37 5.87 26.99
N ASP A 808 -24.65 5.70 25.88
CA ASP A 808 -23.21 5.92 25.68
C ASP A 808 -22.95 6.85 24.49
N GLY A 809 -23.78 7.88 24.32
CA GLY A 809 -23.63 8.89 23.27
C GLY A 809 -24.01 8.42 21.87
N GLY A 810 -24.53 7.21 21.72
CA GLY A 810 -24.91 6.60 20.44
C GLY A 810 -23.97 5.52 19.94
N GLN A 811 -22.92 5.17 20.70
CA GLN A 811 -21.93 4.16 20.31
C GLN A 811 -22.52 2.74 20.30
N THR A 812 -23.40 2.42 21.25
CA THR A 812 -24.12 1.13 21.29
C THR A 812 -25.61 1.30 21.55
N TYR A 813 -26.45 0.37 21.06
CA TYR A 813 -27.91 0.41 21.20
C TYR A 813 -28.50 -0.85 21.85
N PRO A 814 -28.10 -1.22 23.09
CA PRO A 814 -28.50 -2.49 23.71
C PRO A 814 -29.97 -2.54 24.14
N THR A 815 -30.62 -1.38 24.33
CA THR A 815 -31.96 -1.31 24.92
C THR A 815 -33.04 -1.18 23.86
N VAL A 816 -33.94 -2.16 23.76
CA VAL A 816 -35.08 -2.10 22.81
C VAL A 816 -36.27 -1.41 23.48
N LEU A 817 -36.63 -0.22 22.98
CA LEU A 817 -37.84 0.50 23.39
C LEU A 817 -39.09 -0.04 22.70
N ALA A 818 -38.97 -0.43 21.42
CA ALA A 818 -40.03 -1.07 20.67
C ALA A 818 -39.47 -1.96 19.54
N GLY A 819 -39.75 -3.27 19.57
CA GLY A 819 -39.09 -4.25 18.70
C GLY A 819 -39.57 -4.32 17.24
N ARG A 820 -40.88 -4.11 17.01
CA ARG A 820 -41.55 -4.18 15.70
C ARG A 820 -42.81 -3.31 15.70
N VAL A 821 -42.68 -2.06 15.31
CA VAL A 821 -43.80 -1.11 15.20
C VAL A 821 -44.03 -0.72 13.75
N ARG A 822 -45.20 -0.18 13.42
CA ARG A 822 -45.49 0.22 12.04
C ARG A 822 -44.57 1.38 11.67
N ASN A 823 -44.10 1.38 10.42
CA ASN A 823 -43.43 2.55 9.85
C ASN A 823 -44.48 3.60 9.44
N ASP A 824 -45.10 4.27 10.42
CA ASP A 824 -46.14 5.30 10.22
C ASP A 824 -45.85 6.64 10.90
N GLY A 825 -44.60 6.85 11.34
CA GLY A 825 -44.05 8.16 11.75
C GLY A 825 -44.22 8.49 13.22
N VAL A 826 -44.85 7.61 14.01
CA VAL A 826 -45.06 7.83 15.44
C VAL A 826 -45.14 6.53 16.22
N GLN A 827 -44.52 6.50 17.40
CA GLN A 827 -44.68 5.40 18.35
C GLN A 827 -44.58 5.92 19.79
N THR A 828 -45.52 5.51 20.65
CA THR A 828 -45.40 5.73 22.09
C THR A 828 -44.52 4.65 22.72
N VAL A 829 -43.49 5.08 23.46
CA VAL A 829 -42.56 4.21 24.18
C VAL A 829 -42.60 4.51 25.68
N THR A 830 -42.18 3.54 26.51
CA THR A 830 -41.95 3.76 27.95
C THR A 830 -40.45 3.86 28.18
N TRP A 831 -40.02 4.92 28.86
CA TRP A 831 -38.61 5.13 29.14
C TRP A 831 -38.10 4.15 30.21
N PRO A 832 -36.97 3.45 29.97
CA PRO A 832 -36.39 2.52 30.94
C PRO A 832 -35.80 3.28 32.13
N ASP A 833 -35.63 2.58 33.26
CA ASP A 833 -34.96 3.12 34.45
C ASP A 833 -33.45 3.01 34.29
N THR A 834 -32.93 3.77 33.32
CA THR A 834 -31.51 3.81 32.95
C THR A 834 -31.10 5.27 32.80
N PRO A 835 -30.84 5.97 33.91
CA PRO A 835 -30.48 7.38 33.86
C PRO A 835 -29.19 7.59 33.07
N THR A 836 -29.19 8.58 32.18
CA THR A 836 -28.03 8.98 31.37
C THR A 836 -28.18 10.44 30.96
N GLU A 837 -27.08 11.13 30.73
CA GLU A 837 -27.07 12.44 30.08
C GLU A 837 -26.73 12.31 28.58
N GLU A 838 -26.33 11.12 28.13
CA GLU A 838 -25.80 10.84 26.80
C GLU A 838 -26.71 9.92 25.98
N GLY A 839 -28.04 10.05 26.14
CA GLY A 839 -28.97 9.16 25.46
C GLY A 839 -29.11 9.47 23.96
N ARG A 840 -29.10 8.43 23.11
CA ARG A 840 -29.50 8.49 21.69
C ARG A 840 -30.59 7.48 21.37
N ILE A 841 -31.52 7.84 20.50
CA ILE A 841 -32.56 6.97 19.96
C ILE A 841 -32.22 6.66 18.52
N ARG A 842 -32.13 5.38 18.20
CA ARG A 842 -32.06 4.89 16.82
C ARG A 842 -33.42 4.34 16.41
N ILE A 843 -33.90 4.78 15.25
CA ILE A 843 -35.06 4.17 14.59
C ILE A 843 -34.56 3.51 13.32
N GLU A 844 -34.65 2.18 13.28
CA GLU A 844 -34.07 1.37 12.21
C GLU A 844 -35.13 0.52 11.51
N ALA A 845 -34.95 0.31 10.21
CA ALA A 845 -35.83 -0.53 9.41
C ALA A 845 -35.76 -1.99 9.87
N VAL A 846 -36.91 -2.66 9.94
CA VAL A 846 -36.94 -4.11 10.16
C VAL A 846 -36.97 -4.83 8.82
N GLY A 847 -35.90 -5.57 8.52
CA GLY A 847 -35.72 -6.30 7.25
C GLY A 847 -35.16 -5.44 6.11
N ASN A 848 -34.50 -4.33 6.45
CA ASN A 848 -33.76 -3.46 5.53
C ASN A 848 -32.59 -2.82 6.33
N TYR A 849 -31.70 -2.08 5.67
CA TYR A 849 -30.44 -1.59 6.26
C TYR A 849 -30.49 -0.15 6.76
N PHE A 850 -31.48 0.63 6.33
CA PHE A 850 -31.55 2.05 6.61
C PHE A 850 -32.04 2.36 8.03
N PHE A 851 -31.52 3.44 8.60
CA PHE A 851 -31.90 3.94 9.92
C PHE A 851 -31.67 5.44 10.00
N ASP A 852 -32.11 6.04 11.11
CA ASP A 852 -31.65 7.35 11.53
C ASP A 852 -31.59 7.47 13.07
N VAL A 853 -30.86 8.47 13.56
CA VAL A 853 -30.64 8.75 14.99
C VAL A 853 -31.06 10.19 15.28
N ASN A 854 -31.53 10.47 16.49
CA ASN A 854 -31.80 11.85 16.89
C ASN A 854 -30.52 12.70 16.98
N ASP A 855 -30.61 13.97 16.57
CA ASP A 855 -29.45 14.86 16.37
C ASP A 855 -28.69 15.32 17.64
N ALA A 856 -29.15 14.97 18.85
CA ALA A 856 -28.56 15.50 20.09
C ALA A 856 -28.71 14.57 21.30
N ASP A 857 -27.89 14.81 22.34
CA ASP A 857 -28.00 14.15 23.63
C ASP A 857 -29.36 14.38 24.29
N LEU A 858 -29.98 13.27 24.68
CA LEU A 858 -31.18 13.27 25.50
C LEU A 858 -30.84 12.83 26.93
N THR A 859 -31.33 13.58 27.90
CA THR A 859 -31.21 13.22 29.32
C THR A 859 -32.37 12.31 29.75
N ILE A 860 -32.05 11.15 30.33
CA ILE A 860 -33.02 10.30 31.01
C ILE A 860 -32.89 10.51 32.51
N LEU A 861 -33.92 11.09 33.12
CA LEU A 861 -33.99 11.30 34.57
C LEU A 861 -34.52 10.04 35.26
N ALA A 862 -33.96 9.73 36.43
CA ALA A 862 -34.47 8.67 37.29
C ALA A 862 -35.95 8.90 37.65
N ALA A 863 -36.68 7.80 37.90
CA ALA A 863 -38.06 7.90 38.32
C ALA A 863 -38.14 8.66 39.66
N PRO A 864 -39.10 9.59 39.85
CA PRO A 864 -39.28 10.25 41.14
C PRO A 864 -39.51 9.18 42.22
N GLY A 865 -38.66 9.19 43.25
CA GLY A 865 -38.78 8.28 44.39
C GLY A 865 -40.21 8.31 44.95
N ARG A 866 -40.81 7.13 45.10
CA ARG A 866 -42.13 7.00 45.72
C ARG A 866 -42.14 7.43 47.18
#